data_AF-L1IB67-F1
#
_entry.id   AF-L1IB67-F1
#
_cell.length_a   1.000
_cell.length_b   1.000
_cell.length_c   1.000
_cell.angle_alpha   90.00
_cell.angle_beta   90.00
_cell.angle_gamma   90.00
#
_symmetry.space_group_name_H-M   'P 1'
#
loop_
_entity.id
_entity.type
_entity.pdbx_description
1 polymer ?
#
loop_
_entity_poly.entity_id
_entity_poly.type
_entity_poly.pdbx_seq_one_letter_code
_entity_poly.pdbx_strand_id
1 'polypeptide(L)'
;MCPARDKNNKSVSTVPRKSNKSKGSFVLPVYPRGEPAPARKRKSPKPDGHELELETEHTVPWIAALTTYFSYAILMVFGTLRDAVFNVMCVVDPGRYRSPTPKGFAKLMNDFQDFYTRRLYHRIQDCFNRPISSAPGAWIDVIEREFANAEMSTMRHTGSHVTALNLSSYNYLGFAESDLEMRDEVVSSMRRLGVGNASSRTELGTTDVHHELEARVARFLGKEAAIVFGMGFATNSTVLPTLVGSGGLIISDELNHSSIVTGARSSNARIKVFKHNCAKSLEEILRSSIAEGQPRTKLPWKKILVVVEGLYSMEGEVCDLKNIVQVCKKYKAYVYVDEAHSIGALGATGRGVLEYCGVEPVDVDVMMGTFTKSFGSVGGYIASTKEVIDYIRRMSPGSIYACSMSPGCVTQASLALRMIAGEDGTDKGKKKLDQLRRNSNLFRAGLQRMGCEVLGHTDSPVIPVMLYNPAKIPAFSRECLARKLAVVVVGFPATPLIKSRVRFCLSAAHTEEDLISALKVIDEVAERVMIKYKWTGRPNVAPSAVVQRLSQEYFVDVVGEWDATHFNWRDTITIDTNGRFARGNGEQGSWNVQERNGKTVLRLEWDRWPTEELELVHMDQRDPCASPRRHVFKGHGNIITANSNTIPFPDLIPGSHSTFTLRPKGSLISPNVSPMPSPSKPAATSRISQRKIQ
;
A
#
# COMPACT_ATOMS: atom_id res chain seq x y z
N MET A 1 -30.90 43.92 -12.49
CA MET A 1 -31.32 44.83 -13.58
C MET A 1 -31.04 44.15 -14.91
N CYS A 2 -32.08 43.64 -15.57
CA CYS A 2 -32.00 43.25 -16.98
C CYS A 2 -32.08 44.50 -17.87
N PRO A 3 -31.47 44.50 -19.06
CA PRO A 3 -32.01 45.22 -20.19
C PRO A 3 -32.62 44.27 -21.21
N ALA A 4 -33.64 44.82 -21.84
CA ALA A 4 -34.61 44.16 -22.69
C ALA A 4 -34.10 43.91 -24.12
N ARG A 5 -34.87 43.03 -24.77
CA ARG A 5 -34.86 42.71 -26.21
C ARG A 5 -34.90 43.96 -27.09
N ASP A 6 -34.20 43.88 -28.21
CA ASP A 6 -34.63 44.55 -29.43
C ASP A 6 -34.69 43.57 -30.61
N LYS A 7 -35.79 43.64 -31.35
CA LYS A 7 -36.07 42.86 -32.56
C LYS A 7 -35.77 43.75 -33.75
N ASN A 8 -34.91 43.32 -34.67
CA ASN A 8 -35.17 43.54 -36.10
C ASN A 8 -34.38 42.61 -37.03
N ASN A 9 -35.17 41.82 -37.76
CA ASN A 9 -35.00 41.22 -39.07
C ASN A 9 -33.71 41.51 -39.88
N LYS A 10 -33.04 40.45 -40.36
CA LYS A 10 -32.86 40.18 -41.81
C LYS A 10 -32.28 38.77 -42.07
N SER A 11 -32.98 38.09 -42.96
CA SER A 11 -32.74 36.82 -43.67
C SER A 11 -31.30 36.53 -44.12
N VAL A 12 -30.82 35.28 -43.92
CA VAL A 12 -29.94 34.57 -44.87
C VAL A 12 -30.14 33.04 -44.79
N SER A 13 -30.49 32.49 -45.95
CA SER A 13 -30.41 31.13 -46.54
C SER A 13 -30.41 29.85 -45.67
N THR A 14 -31.47 29.07 -45.89
CA THR A 14 -31.54 27.62 -45.76
C THR A 14 -30.78 26.94 -46.91
N VAL A 15 -29.82 26.07 -46.58
CA VAL A 15 -29.13 25.20 -47.56
C VAL A 15 -29.91 23.89 -47.71
N PRO A 16 -30.26 23.44 -48.93
CA PRO A 16 -31.04 22.23 -49.12
C PRO A 16 -30.20 20.96 -49.02
N ARG A 17 -30.73 19.97 -48.29
CA ARG A 17 -30.27 18.57 -48.27
C ARG A 17 -30.34 17.99 -49.69
N LYS A 18 -29.19 17.72 -50.31
CA LYS A 18 -29.10 16.84 -51.48
C LYS A 18 -29.00 15.38 -51.04
N SER A 19 -30.01 14.60 -51.41
CA SER A 19 -30.00 13.14 -51.38
C SER A 19 -29.12 12.61 -52.52
N ASN A 20 -27.97 12.02 -52.20
CA ASN A 20 -27.26 11.15 -53.13
C ASN A 20 -27.48 9.69 -52.72
N LYS A 21 -28.37 9.02 -53.46
CA LYS A 21 -28.41 7.56 -53.55
C LYS A 21 -27.27 7.13 -54.49
N SER A 22 -26.15 6.67 -53.95
CA SER A 22 -25.21 5.83 -54.69
C SER A 22 -25.33 4.40 -54.17
N LYS A 23 -25.83 3.51 -55.04
CA LYS A 23 -25.68 2.07 -54.90
C LYS A 23 -24.20 1.76 -55.16
N GLY A 24 -23.44 1.47 -54.11
CA GLY A 24 -22.09 0.95 -54.19
C GLY A 24 -22.00 -0.32 -53.35
N SER A 25 -22.08 -1.47 -54.02
CA SER A 25 -21.79 -2.78 -53.45
C SER A 25 -20.31 -2.86 -53.11
N PHE A 26 -19.95 -2.71 -51.84
CA PHE A 26 -18.60 -3.04 -51.37
C PHE A 26 -18.56 -4.52 -50.96
N VAL A 27 -17.91 -5.28 -51.83
CA VAL A 27 -17.54 -6.70 -51.65
C VAL A 27 -16.49 -6.77 -50.54
N LEU A 28 -16.79 -7.50 -49.46
CA LEU A 28 -15.80 -7.89 -48.46
C LEU A 28 -14.82 -8.89 -49.10
N PRO A 29 -13.49 -8.72 -48.96
CA PRO A 29 -12.55 -9.73 -49.45
C PRO A 29 -12.67 -11.00 -48.62
N VAL A 30 -13.11 -12.08 -49.28
CA VAL A 30 -13.08 -13.45 -48.76
C VAL A 30 -11.63 -13.93 -48.83
N TYR A 31 -10.97 -14.03 -47.68
CA TYR A 31 -9.70 -14.75 -47.59
C TYR A 31 -9.96 -16.27 -47.73
N PRO A 32 -9.16 -17.01 -48.52
CA PRO A 32 -9.32 -18.45 -48.65
C PRO A 32 -9.05 -19.14 -47.30
N ARG A 33 -9.96 -20.04 -46.90
CA ARG A 33 -9.76 -20.94 -45.75
C ARG A 33 -8.59 -21.87 -46.09
N GLY A 34 -7.41 -21.58 -45.56
CA GLY A 34 -6.32 -22.55 -45.49
C GLY A 34 -6.66 -23.64 -44.48
N GLU A 35 -6.58 -24.90 -44.89
CA GLU A 35 -6.67 -26.06 -44.00
C GLU A 35 -5.54 -26.00 -42.96
N PRO A 36 -5.81 -26.31 -41.68
CA PRO A 36 -4.77 -26.33 -40.66
C PRO A 36 -3.87 -27.56 -40.84
N ALA A 37 -2.58 -27.33 -41.06
CA ALA A 37 -1.56 -28.37 -40.99
C ALA A 37 -1.51 -29.00 -39.58
N PRO A 38 -1.21 -30.32 -39.47
CA PRO A 38 -1.25 -31.02 -38.19
C PRO A 38 -0.21 -30.47 -37.20
N ALA A 39 -0.69 -30.05 -36.03
CA ALA A 39 0.10 -29.45 -34.97
C ALA A 39 1.18 -30.40 -34.44
N ARG A 40 2.44 -30.11 -34.74
CA ARG A 40 3.60 -30.72 -34.09
C ARG A 40 3.63 -30.24 -32.62
N LYS A 41 3.35 -31.13 -31.67
CA LYS A 41 3.39 -30.86 -30.22
C LYS A 41 4.78 -30.34 -29.80
N ARG A 42 4.99 -29.03 -29.82
CA ARG A 42 6.03 -28.37 -29.01
C ARG A 42 5.49 -28.30 -27.60
N LYS A 43 6.14 -29.01 -26.66
CA LYS A 43 5.92 -28.80 -25.22
C LYS A 43 6.21 -27.33 -24.93
N SER A 44 5.18 -26.57 -24.57
CA SER A 44 5.32 -25.24 -24.01
C SER A 44 6.11 -25.33 -22.69
N PRO A 45 7.06 -24.43 -22.42
CA PRO A 45 7.61 -24.29 -21.08
C PRO A 45 6.45 -24.03 -20.10
N LYS A 46 6.47 -24.67 -18.93
CA LYS A 46 5.52 -24.36 -17.87
C LYS A 46 5.64 -22.86 -17.54
N PRO A 47 4.52 -22.13 -17.36
CA PRO A 47 4.60 -20.78 -16.83
C PRO A 47 5.11 -20.87 -15.39
N ASP A 48 6.20 -20.16 -15.09
CA ASP A 48 6.62 -19.89 -13.71
C ASP A 48 5.54 -19.00 -13.08
N GLY A 49 4.59 -19.66 -12.43
CA GLY A 49 3.42 -19.04 -11.83
C GLY A 49 3.73 -18.59 -10.41
N HIS A 50 4.01 -17.29 -10.23
CA HIS A 50 3.57 -16.61 -9.03
C HIS A 50 2.05 -16.37 -9.17
N GLU A 51 1.26 -17.37 -8.77
CA GLU A 51 -0.16 -17.18 -8.55
C GLU A 51 -0.28 -16.39 -7.24
N LEU A 52 -0.73 -15.13 -7.31
CA LEU A 52 -1.11 -14.35 -6.13
C LEU A 52 -2.23 -15.14 -5.46
N GLU A 53 -1.94 -15.84 -4.36
CA GLU A 53 -2.95 -16.41 -3.47
C GLU A 53 -3.81 -15.24 -2.97
N LEU A 54 -4.97 -15.06 -3.60
CA LEU A 54 -5.96 -14.08 -3.18
C LEU A 54 -6.50 -14.51 -1.82
N GLU A 55 -6.11 -13.80 -0.77
CA GLU A 55 -6.72 -13.99 0.54
C GLU A 55 -8.23 -13.76 0.41
N THR A 56 -9.01 -14.72 0.91
CA THR A 56 -10.46 -14.62 0.98
C THR A 56 -10.88 -13.34 1.71
N GLU A 57 -11.90 -12.65 1.18
CA GLU A 57 -12.53 -11.46 1.78
C GLU A 57 -12.45 -11.47 3.31
N HIS A 58 -11.86 -10.43 3.90
CA HIS A 58 -11.70 -10.34 5.35
C HIS A 58 -13.05 -10.49 6.06
N THR A 59 -13.23 -11.62 6.74
CA THR A 59 -14.42 -11.91 7.54
C THR A 59 -14.23 -11.38 8.95
N VAL A 60 -15.09 -10.45 9.36
CA VAL A 60 -15.10 -9.93 10.73
C VAL A 60 -15.45 -11.07 11.71
N PRO A 61 -14.63 -11.33 12.74
CA PRO A 61 -14.95 -12.35 13.75
C PRO A 61 -16.31 -12.08 14.40
N TRP A 62 -17.16 -13.09 14.53
CA TRP A 62 -18.55 -12.91 15.00
C TRP A 62 -18.63 -12.30 16.40
N ILE A 63 -17.68 -12.62 17.29
CA ILE A 63 -17.57 -12.01 18.64
C ILE A 63 -17.26 -10.52 18.52
N ALA A 64 -16.34 -10.15 17.64
CA ALA A 64 -15.98 -8.75 17.40
C ALA A 64 -17.18 -7.97 16.83
N ALA A 65 -17.92 -8.56 15.89
CA ALA A 65 -19.15 -7.96 15.35
C ALA A 65 -20.21 -7.76 16.45
N LEU A 66 -20.51 -8.82 17.22
CA LEU A 66 -21.51 -8.78 18.31
C LEU A 66 -21.17 -7.71 19.35
N THR A 67 -19.94 -7.71 19.86
CA THR A 67 -19.48 -6.75 20.88
C THR A 67 -19.44 -5.32 20.35
N THR A 68 -19.10 -5.15 19.05
CA THR A 68 -19.10 -3.83 18.40
C THR A 68 -20.52 -3.30 18.26
N TYR A 69 -21.45 -4.11 17.76
CA TYR A 69 -22.87 -3.71 17.68
C TYR A 69 -23.45 -3.42 19.06
N PHE A 70 -23.15 -4.24 20.06
CA PHE A 70 -23.57 -4.00 21.43
C PHE A 70 -23.03 -2.66 21.97
N SER A 71 -21.74 -2.35 21.69
CA SER A 71 -21.13 -1.07 22.09
C SER A 71 -21.82 0.12 21.42
N TYR A 72 -22.12 0.03 20.12
CA TYR A 72 -22.89 1.07 19.42
C TYR A 72 -24.33 1.16 19.93
N ALA A 73 -24.97 0.04 20.26
CA ALA A 73 -26.33 0.02 20.83
C ALA A 73 -26.39 0.73 22.17
N ILE A 74 -25.43 0.48 23.07
CA ILE A 74 -25.30 1.23 24.33
C ILE A 74 -25.16 2.72 24.04
N LEU A 75 -24.23 3.11 23.16
CA LEU A 75 -24.01 4.52 22.82
C LEU A 75 -25.26 5.18 22.22
N MET A 76 -26.01 4.44 21.40
CA MET A 76 -27.28 4.90 20.83
C MET A 76 -28.33 5.08 21.92
N VAL A 77 -28.57 4.08 22.77
CA VAL A 77 -29.54 4.15 23.87
C VAL A 77 -29.24 5.32 24.81
N PHE A 78 -27.99 5.46 25.27
CA PHE A 78 -27.60 6.57 26.15
C PHE A 78 -27.69 7.93 25.44
N GLY A 79 -27.32 8.00 24.16
CA GLY A 79 -27.43 9.23 23.37
C GLY A 79 -28.88 9.67 23.20
N THR A 80 -29.78 8.73 22.88
CA THR A 80 -31.21 8.98 22.70
C THR A 80 -31.90 9.30 24.02
N LEU A 81 -31.58 8.59 25.11
CA LEU A 81 -32.11 8.90 26.45
C LEU A 81 -31.73 10.31 26.87
N ARG A 82 -30.48 10.72 26.60
CA ARG A 82 -30.01 12.06 26.88
C ARG A 82 -30.72 13.11 26.01
N ASP A 83 -30.92 12.84 24.72
CA ASP A 83 -31.74 13.71 23.84
C ASP A 83 -33.18 13.84 24.38
N ALA A 84 -33.79 12.75 24.86
CA ALA A 84 -35.14 12.75 25.41
C ALA A 84 -35.25 13.54 26.72
N VAL A 85 -34.35 13.31 27.69
CA VAL A 85 -34.33 14.05 28.97
C VAL A 85 -34.20 15.55 28.73
N PHE A 86 -33.34 15.97 27.80
CA PHE A 86 -33.20 17.40 27.48
C PHE A 86 -34.44 17.99 26.82
N ASN A 87 -35.07 17.26 25.88
CA ASN A 87 -36.31 17.71 25.27
C ASN A 87 -37.44 17.87 26.31
N VAL A 88 -37.50 17.00 27.31
CA VAL A 88 -38.52 17.03 28.38
C VAL A 88 -38.23 18.12 29.42
N MET A 89 -36.97 18.32 29.80
CA MET A 89 -36.57 19.27 30.85
C MET A 89 -36.55 20.74 30.37
N CYS A 90 -36.80 21.02 29.08
CA CYS A 90 -36.76 22.37 28.48
C CYS A 90 -35.47 23.17 28.79
N VAL A 91 -34.38 22.50 29.14
CA VAL A 91 -33.09 23.15 29.38
C VAL A 91 -32.50 23.49 28.02
N VAL A 92 -32.34 24.79 27.76
CA VAL A 92 -31.67 25.30 26.56
C VAL A 92 -30.22 24.83 26.60
N ASP A 93 -29.91 23.82 25.79
CA ASP A 93 -28.54 23.35 25.63
C ASP A 93 -27.68 24.46 25.01
N PRO A 94 -26.58 24.88 25.65
CA PRO A 94 -25.62 25.79 25.04
C PRO A 94 -24.88 25.05 23.91
N GLY A 95 -25.48 25.05 22.71
CA GLY A 95 -24.84 24.70 21.43
C GLY A 95 -24.44 23.23 21.18
N ARG A 96 -24.39 22.37 22.21
CA ARG A 96 -23.74 21.04 22.18
C ARG A 96 -24.40 20.00 21.27
N TYR A 97 -25.72 20.04 21.12
CA TYR A 97 -26.49 18.95 20.47
C TYR A 97 -27.53 19.43 19.46
N ARG A 98 -27.48 20.71 19.06
CA ARG A 98 -28.32 21.18 17.95
C ARG A 98 -27.88 20.45 16.69
N SER A 99 -28.84 19.92 15.93
CA SER A 99 -28.52 19.40 14.60
C SER A 99 -27.75 20.49 13.85
N PRO A 100 -26.69 20.14 13.10
CA PRO A 100 -26.00 21.10 12.23
C PRO A 100 -26.95 21.74 11.21
N THR A 101 -28.12 21.13 11.00
CA THR A 101 -29.22 21.75 10.25
C THR A 101 -30.08 22.61 11.19
N PRO A 102 -30.17 23.93 10.98
CA PRO A 102 -31.10 24.77 11.73
C PRO A 102 -32.55 24.36 11.49
N LYS A 103 -33.42 24.58 12.48
CA LYS A 103 -34.87 24.33 12.35
C LYS A 103 -35.42 25.16 11.18
N GLY A 104 -36.23 24.52 10.32
CA GLY A 104 -36.80 25.15 9.12
C GLY A 104 -35.98 25.00 7.84
N PHE A 105 -34.78 24.41 7.91
CA PHE A 105 -33.92 24.15 6.75
C PHE A 105 -33.92 22.66 6.37
N ALA A 106 -33.60 22.38 5.10
CA ALA A 106 -33.44 21.01 4.62
C ALA A 106 -32.27 20.32 5.35
N LYS A 107 -32.48 19.08 5.81
CA LYS A 107 -31.47 18.30 6.52
C LYS A 107 -30.21 18.16 5.66
N LEU A 108 -29.07 18.63 6.18
CA LEU A 108 -27.75 18.51 5.54
C LEU A 108 -27.19 17.09 5.62
N MET A 109 -27.60 16.33 6.65
CA MET A 109 -27.17 14.96 6.91
C MET A 109 -28.39 14.08 7.19
N ASN A 110 -28.23 12.77 6.99
CA ASN A 110 -29.25 11.83 7.45
C ASN A 110 -29.24 11.73 9.00
N ASP A 111 -30.32 11.21 9.57
CA ASP A 111 -30.53 11.20 11.02
C ASP A 111 -29.46 10.40 11.78
N PHE A 112 -28.97 9.31 11.18
CA PHE A 112 -27.90 8.51 11.79
C PHE A 112 -26.55 9.24 11.78
N GLN A 113 -26.18 9.89 10.67
CA GLN A 113 -24.94 10.67 10.55
C GLN A 113 -24.96 11.89 11.48
N ASP A 114 -26.10 12.57 11.57
CA ASP A 114 -26.32 13.66 12.53
C ASP A 114 -26.10 13.17 13.96
N PHE A 115 -26.73 12.05 14.34
CA PHE A 115 -26.56 11.42 15.65
C PHE A 115 -25.09 11.03 15.90
N TYR A 116 -24.47 10.29 14.97
CA TYR A 116 -23.09 9.84 15.07
C TYR A 116 -22.12 11.02 15.24
N THR A 117 -22.31 12.08 14.47
CA THR A 117 -21.45 13.27 14.51
C THR A 117 -21.53 13.94 15.88
N ARG A 118 -22.75 14.21 16.36
CA ARG A 118 -22.99 14.87 17.65
C ARG A 118 -22.58 14.03 18.85
N ARG A 119 -22.84 12.72 18.82
CA ARG A 119 -22.73 11.84 20.00
C ARG A 119 -21.43 11.05 20.06
N LEU A 120 -20.77 10.82 18.92
CA LEU A 120 -19.54 10.04 18.85
C LEU A 120 -18.37 10.85 18.30
N TYR A 121 -18.44 11.31 17.05
CA TYR A 121 -17.31 11.89 16.33
C TYR A 121 -16.64 13.04 17.10
N HIS A 122 -17.42 14.02 17.57
CA HIS A 122 -16.87 15.16 18.32
C HIS A 122 -16.07 14.76 19.58
N ARG A 123 -16.40 13.65 20.25
CA ARG A 123 -15.70 13.22 21.48
C ARG A 123 -14.31 12.62 21.24
N ILE A 124 -14.07 12.19 20.01
CA ILE A 124 -12.85 11.50 19.59
C ILE A 124 -12.23 12.15 18.35
N GLN A 125 -12.64 13.37 18.01
CA GLN A 125 -12.18 14.09 16.82
C GLN A 125 -10.67 14.39 16.86
N ASP A 126 -10.09 14.47 18.05
CA ASP A 126 -8.65 14.56 18.31
C ASP A 126 -7.86 13.36 17.77
N CYS A 127 -8.53 12.21 17.61
CA CYS A 127 -7.94 10.98 17.11
C CYS A 127 -8.03 10.86 15.58
N PHE A 128 -8.99 11.55 14.94
CA PHE A 128 -9.23 11.46 13.50
C PHE A 128 -8.44 12.48 12.68
N ASN A 129 -8.12 13.63 13.26
CA ASN A 129 -7.29 14.64 12.63
C ASN A 129 -6.22 15.10 13.63
N ARG A 130 -4.98 15.24 13.18
CA ARG A 130 -3.87 15.77 13.97
C ARG A 130 -3.08 16.73 13.09
N PRO A 131 -3.20 18.05 13.33
CA PRO A 131 -2.43 19.03 12.58
C PRO A 131 -0.96 18.93 12.97
N ILE A 132 -0.07 19.25 12.03
CA ILE A 132 1.38 19.25 12.24
C ILE A 132 1.96 20.65 12.00
N SER A 133 3.11 20.93 12.61
CA SER A 133 3.87 22.18 12.45
C SER A 133 5.27 21.99 11.86
N SER A 134 5.63 20.76 11.49
CA SER A 134 6.92 20.41 10.87
C SER A 134 6.77 20.03 9.40
N ALA A 135 7.90 19.78 8.73
CA ALA A 135 7.90 19.07 7.45
C ALA A 135 7.30 17.65 7.62
N PRO A 136 6.62 17.09 6.60
CA PRO A 136 5.98 15.78 6.67
C PRO A 136 6.97 14.61 6.50
N GLY A 137 7.88 14.49 7.47
CA GLY A 137 8.97 13.53 7.48
C GLY A 137 8.69 12.21 8.19
N ALA A 138 9.77 11.45 8.42
CA ALA A 138 9.75 10.27 9.29
C ALA A 138 9.36 10.65 10.72
N TRP A 139 9.79 11.82 11.18
CA TRP A 139 9.42 12.43 12.45
C TRP A 139 8.66 13.73 12.20
N ILE A 140 7.58 13.95 12.94
CA ILE A 140 6.71 15.12 12.79
C ILE A 140 6.40 15.78 14.13
N ASP A 141 6.23 17.09 14.11
CA ASP A 141 5.74 17.86 15.25
C ASP A 141 4.22 17.95 15.17
N VAL A 142 3.54 17.17 16.01
CA VAL A 142 2.08 17.16 16.11
C VAL A 142 1.65 18.32 17.01
N ILE A 143 0.82 19.22 16.50
CA ILE A 143 0.29 20.34 17.27
C ILE A 143 -0.68 19.80 18.32
N GLU A 144 -0.42 20.14 19.58
CA GLU A 144 -1.30 19.78 20.68
C GLU A 144 -2.56 20.62 20.70
N ARG A 145 -3.67 19.94 20.95
CA ARG A 145 -4.99 20.56 21.02
C ARG A 145 -5.74 20.03 22.20
N GLU A 146 -6.52 20.91 22.80
CA GLU A 146 -7.44 20.58 23.86
C GLU A 146 -8.85 20.99 23.48
N PHE A 147 -9.83 20.37 24.11
CA PHE A 147 -11.22 20.77 23.95
C PHE A 147 -11.41 22.13 24.62
N ALA A 148 -11.80 23.12 23.82
CA ALA A 148 -11.99 24.50 24.27
C ALA A 148 -13.24 24.68 25.13
N ASN A 149 -14.06 23.64 25.26
CA ASN A 149 -15.36 23.67 25.88
C ASN A 149 -15.67 22.32 26.55
N ALA A 150 -16.48 22.34 27.61
CA ALA A 150 -16.91 21.11 28.32
C ALA A 150 -17.73 20.17 27.41
N GLU A 151 -18.17 20.73 26.28
CA GLU A 151 -18.94 20.12 25.22
C GLU A 151 -18.13 19.13 24.38
N MET A 152 -16.80 19.33 24.31
CA MET A 152 -15.84 18.61 23.46
C MET A 152 -16.13 18.73 21.94
N SER A 153 -16.82 19.79 21.52
CA SER A 153 -17.16 20.01 20.10
C SER A 153 -16.10 20.82 19.36
N THR A 154 -15.39 21.68 20.08
CA THR A 154 -14.43 22.62 19.51
C THR A 154 -13.08 22.38 20.14
N MET A 155 -12.04 22.31 19.32
CA MET A 155 -10.66 22.20 19.79
C MET A 155 -9.93 23.52 19.58
N ARG A 156 -9.08 23.89 20.54
CA ARG A 156 -8.13 25.00 20.42
C ARG A 156 -6.71 24.49 20.49
N HIS A 157 -5.80 25.17 19.81
CA HIS A 157 -4.37 24.87 19.90
C HIS A 157 -3.85 25.31 21.27
N THR A 158 -3.02 24.47 21.91
CA THR A 158 -2.41 24.80 23.21
C THR A 158 -1.18 25.71 23.05
N GLY A 159 -0.65 25.84 21.82
CA GLY A 159 0.61 26.50 21.52
C GLY A 159 1.83 25.59 21.66
N SER A 160 1.65 24.35 22.13
CA SER A 160 2.70 23.33 22.25
C SER A 160 2.60 22.28 21.14
N HIS A 161 3.66 21.51 20.97
CA HIS A 161 3.71 20.39 20.02
C HIS A 161 4.42 19.19 20.63
N VAL A 162 4.12 18.00 20.11
CA VAL A 162 4.78 16.74 20.46
C VAL A 162 5.45 16.17 19.21
N THR A 163 6.78 16.03 19.25
CA THR A 163 7.53 15.32 18.21
C THR A 163 7.26 13.82 18.32
N ALA A 164 6.81 13.22 17.23
CA ALA A 164 6.40 11.83 17.16
C ALA A 164 6.82 11.17 15.84
N LEU A 165 7.07 9.86 15.89
CA LEU A 165 7.33 9.06 14.69
C LEU A 165 6.05 8.98 13.85
N ASN A 166 6.16 9.33 12.58
CA ASN A 166 5.06 9.43 11.64
C ASN A 166 4.78 8.09 10.95
N LEU A 167 3.72 7.40 11.37
CA LEU A 167 3.23 6.20 10.70
C LEU A 167 1.88 6.45 10.00
N SER A 168 1.62 7.71 9.64
CA SER A 168 0.28 8.18 9.23
C SER A 168 0.22 8.87 7.86
N SER A 169 1.38 9.11 7.25
CA SER A 169 1.50 9.85 5.99
C SER A 169 1.63 8.92 4.79
N TYR A 170 1.07 9.33 3.65
CA TYR A 170 1.29 8.66 2.36
C TYR A 170 2.59 9.09 1.65
N ASN A 171 3.52 9.72 2.38
CA ASN A 171 4.85 10.09 1.88
C ASN A 171 5.76 8.85 1.74
N TYR A 172 5.37 7.91 0.87
CA TYR A 172 5.96 6.57 0.78
C TYR A 172 7.45 6.58 0.47
N LEU A 173 7.92 7.46 -0.41
CA LEU A 173 9.36 7.55 -0.75
C LEU A 173 10.10 8.64 0.02
N GLY A 174 9.41 9.34 0.93
CA GLY A 174 10.02 10.39 1.76
C GLY A 174 10.32 11.70 1.00
N PHE A 175 9.85 11.88 -0.24
CA PHE A 175 10.18 13.08 -1.03
C PHE A 175 9.55 14.36 -0.49
N ALA A 176 8.48 14.28 0.32
CA ALA A 176 7.87 15.48 0.91
C ALA A 176 8.70 16.10 2.04
N GLU A 177 9.61 15.34 2.65
CA GLU A 177 10.64 15.88 3.56
C GLU A 177 11.84 16.41 2.76
N SER A 178 11.94 16.06 1.47
CA SER A 178 12.87 16.53 0.42
C SER A 178 14.39 16.51 0.73
N ASP A 179 15.10 15.94 -0.24
CA ASP A 179 16.54 16.11 -0.49
C ASP A 179 16.87 17.60 -0.69
N LEU A 180 17.97 18.10 -0.10
CA LEU A 180 18.37 19.51 -0.20
C LEU A 180 18.50 19.96 -1.65
N GLU A 181 19.04 19.10 -2.53
CA GLU A 181 19.19 19.37 -3.96
C GLU A 181 17.83 19.60 -4.64
N MET A 182 16.83 18.80 -4.29
CA MET A 182 15.48 18.93 -4.83
C MET A 182 14.82 20.23 -4.37
N ARG A 183 15.00 20.61 -3.10
CA ARG A 183 14.45 21.87 -2.56
C ARG A 183 15.03 23.08 -3.27
N ASP A 184 16.35 23.11 -3.47
CA ASP A 184 17.02 24.23 -4.13
C ASP A 184 16.56 24.38 -5.58
N GLU A 185 16.39 23.27 -6.31
CA GLU A 185 15.88 23.29 -7.68
C GLU A 185 14.41 23.76 -7.74
N VAL A 186 13.57 23.35 -6.78
CA VAL A 186 12.18 23.84 -6.68
C VAL A 186 12.17 25.36 -6.43
N VAL A 187 12.97 25.86 -5.48
CA VAL A 187 13.09 27.29 -5.19
C VAL A 187 13.60 28.06 -6.42
N SER A 188 14.59 27.52 -7.12
CA SER A 188 15.10 28.08 -8.38
C SER A 188 14.01 28.18 -9.45
N SER A 189 13.21 27.12 -9.62
CA SER A 189 12.09 27.13 -10.57
C SER A 189 11.04 28.19 -10.24
N MET A 190 10.74 28.40 -8.96
CA MET A 190 9.80 29.43 -8.51
C MET A 190 10.33 30.85 -8.72
N ARG A 191 11.65 31.08 -8.57
CA ARG A 191 12.27 32.37 -8.89
C ARG A 191 12.17 32.70 -10.37
N ARG A 192 12.27 31.69 -11.24
CA ARG A 192 12.21 31.85 -12.71
C ARG A 192 10.79 31.96 -13.26
N LEU A 193 9.86 31.16 -12.74
CA LEU A 193 8.51 31.00 -13.32
C LEU A 193 7.39 31.61 -12.47
N GLY A 194 7.71 32.09 -11.26
CA GLY A 194 6.73 32.53 -10.28
C GLY A 194 6.12 31.39 -9.47
N VAL A 195 5.28 31.75 -8.50
CA VAL A 195 4.63 30.81 -7.57
C VAL A 195 3.43 30.10 -8.20
N GLY A 196 2.74 30.73 -9.14
CA GLY A 196 1.59 30.14 -9.83
C GLY A 196 1.28 30.87 -11.12
N ASN A 197 0.54 30.21 -12.01
CA ASN A 197 0.30 30.72 -13.37
C ASN A 197 -1.00 31.53 -13.49
N ALA A 198 -1.87 31.51 -12.47
CA ALA A 198 -3.15 32.24 -12.42
C ALA A 198 -4.08 32.03 -13.64
N SER A 199 -3.96 30.89 -14.33
CA SER A 199 -4.76 30.56 -15.51
C SER A 199 -4.90 29.03 -15.66
N SER A 200 -5.91 28.59 -16.42
CA SER A 200 -6.15 27.18 -16.72
C SER A 200 -5.19 26.65 -17.79
N ARG A 201 -5.15 25.33 -17.96
CA ARG A 201 -4.24 24.68 -18.93
C ARG A 201 -4.57 25.04 -20.38
N THR A 202 -5.84 25.32 -20.69
CA THR A 202 -6.30 25.60 -22.06
C THR A 202 -6.12 27.06 -22.48
N GLU A 203 -5.87 27.96 -21.52
CA GLU A 203 -5.64 29.37 -21.78
C GLU A 203 -4.13 29.67 -21.71
N LEU A 204 -3.68 30.38 -20.67
CA LEU A 204 -2.30 30.84 -20.50
C LEU A 204 -1.56 30.10 -19.37
N GLY A 205 -2.19 29.09 -18.77
CA GLY A 205 -1.65 28.38 -17.61
C GLY A 205 -0.67 27.25 -17.93
N THR A 206 -0.32 27.01 -19.19
CA THR A 206 0.63 25.95 -19.56
C THR A 206 2.03 26.51 -19.79
N THR A 207 3.03 25.88 -19.17
CA THR A 207 4.46 26.23 -19.32
C THR A 207 5.27 24.98 -19.70
N ASP A 208 6.52 25.16 -20.12
CA ASP A 208 7.39 24.05 -20.55
C ASP A 208 7.55 22.95 -19.48
N VAL A 209 7.61 23.33 -18.20
CA VAL A 209 7.70 22.35 -17.10
C VAL A 209 6.49 21.44 -17.03
N HIS A 210 5.29 21.91 -17.43
CA HIS A 210 4.10 21.07 -17.50
C HIS A 210 4.22 20.04 -18.62
N HIS A 211 4.68 20.46 -19.79
CA HIS A 211 4.88 19.57 -20.93
C HIS A 211 5.97 18.53 -20.65
N GLU A 212 7.05 18.95 -19.99
CA GLU A 212 8.12 18.05 -19.58
C GLU A 212 7.61 16.98 -18.59
N LEU A 213 6.85 17.39 -17.57
CA LEU A 213 6.25 16.45 -16.63
C LEU A 213 5.29 15.48 -17.32
N GLU A 214 4.41 15.98 -18.20
CA GLU A 214 3.49 15.13 -18.99
C GLU A 214 4.25 14.10 -19.83
N ALA A 215 5.31 14.53 -20.52
CA ALA A 215 6.14 13.64 -21.33
C ALA A 215 6.89 12.61 -20.45
N ARG A 216 7.38 13.01 -19.28
CA ARG A 216 8.08 12.12 -18.35
C ARG A 216 7.13 11.08 -17.74
N VAL A 217 5.92 11.48 -17.37
CA VAL A 217 4.86 10.56 -16.90
C VAL A 217 4.50 9.55 -17.98
N ALA A 218 4.28 10.02 -19.22
CA ALA A 218 3.96 9.14 -20.34
C ALA A 218 5.05 8.09 -20.58
N ARG A 219 6.32 8.51 -20.62
CA ARG A 219 7.47 7.60 -20.75
C ARG A 219 7.58 6.62 -19.57
N PHE A 220 7.41 7.10 -18.34
CA PHE A 220 7.54 6.26 -17.14
C PHE A 220 6.52 5.12 -17.13
N LEU A 221 5.28 5.42 -17.55
CA LEU A 221 4.16 4.47 -17.58
C LEU A 221 4.09 3.64 -18.86
N GLY A 222 4.92 3.91 -19.87
CA GLY A 222 4.84 3.24 -21.17
C GLY A 222 3.57 3.59 -21.95
N LYS A 223 3.12 4.85 -21.85
CA LYS A 223 1.96 5.40 -22.57
C LYS A 223 2.37 6.46 -23.58
N GLU A 224 1.53 6.65 -24.59
CA GLU A 224 1.81 7.60 -25.68
C GLU A 224 1.78 9.05 -25.19
N ALA A 225 0.85 9.38 -24.29
CA ALA A 225 0.70 10.73 -23.77
C ALA A 225 0.16 10.72 -22.34
N ALA A 226 0.35 11.84 -21.65
CA ALA A 226 -0.28 12.13 -20.37
C ALA A 226 -0.74 13.59 -20.27
N ILE A 227 -1.64 13.85 -19.32
CA ILE A 227 -2.08 15.19 -18.93
C ILE A 227 -2.08 15.31 -17.41
N VAL A 228 -1.62 16.46 -16.90
CA VAL A 228 -1.55 16.75 -15.45
C VAL A 228 -2.63 17.72 -14.99
N PHE A 229 -3.10 17.52 -13.76
CA PHE A 229 -4.15 18.28 -13.08
C PHE A 229 -3.67 18.80 -11.73
N GLY A 230 -4.16 19.96 -11.30
CA GLY A 230 -3.76 20.59 -10.03
C GLY A 230 -4.21 19.87 -8.76
N MET A 231 -5.18 18.94 -8.84
CA MET A 231 -5.69 18.19 -7.68
C MET A 231 -5.93 16.72 -7.99
N GLY A 232 -5.47 15.82 -7.10
CA GLY A 232 -5.63 14.37 -7.25
C GLY A 232 -7.09 13.91 -7.24
N PHE A 233 -7.91 14.38 -6.29
CA PHE A 233 -9.35 14.05 -6.24
C PHE A 233 -10.07 14.50 -7.52
N ALA A 234 -9.82 15.75 -7.95
CA ALA A 234 -10.45 16.33 -9.13
C ALA A 234 -10.09 15.58 -10.42
N THR A 235 -8.95 14.88 -10.46
CA THR A 235 -8.51 14.10 -11.62
C THR A 235 -9.57 13.04 -11.96
N ASN A 236 -9.95 12.16 -11.01
CA ASN A 236 -11.02 11.19 -11.24
C ASN A 236 -12.37 11.86 -11.47
N SER A 237 -12.74 12.81 -10.62
CA SER A 237 -14.10 13.37 -10.62
C SER A 237 -14.43 14.19 -11.86
N THR A 238 -13.42 14.73 -12.55
CA THR A 238 -13.60 15.51 -13.79
C THR A 238 -13.34 14.71 -15.06
N VAL A 239 -12.53 13.65 -15.02
CA VAL A 239 -12.16 12.87 -16.22
C VAL A 239 -13.15 11.77 -16.53
N LEU A 240 -13.65 11.03 -15.53
CA LEU A 240 -14.66 9.99 -15.73
C LEU A 240 -15.90 10.50 -16.50
N PRO A 241 -16.52 11.65 -16.16
CA PRO A 241 -17.65 12.18 -16.92
C PRO A 241 -17.27 12.67 -18.34
N THR A 242 -15.99 12.89 -18.62
CA THR A 242 -15.50 13.19 -19.98
C THR A 242 -15.39 11.92 -20.83
N LEU A 243 -14.97 10.79 -20.25
CA LEU A 243 -14.71 9.55 -20.99
C LEU A 243 -15.97 8.77 -21.35
N VAL A 244 -16.93 8.72 -20.42
CA VAL A 244 -18.16 7.94 -20.53
C VAL A 244 -19.35 8.84 -20.22
N GLY A 245 -20.42 8.71 -21.00
CA GLY A 245 -21.63 9.52 -20.88
C GLY A 245 -22.90 8.70 -21.02
N SER A 246 -24.01 9.38 -21.32
CA SER A 246 -25.31 8.74 -21.56
C SER A 246 -25.26 7.66 -22.65
N GLY A 247 -25.81 6.49 -22.32
CA GLY A 247 -25.73 5.26 -23.14
C GLY A 247 -24.44 4.45 -22.94
N GLY A 248 -23.54 4.88 -22.06
CA GLY A 248 -22.40 4.10 -21.57
C GLY A 248 -22.69 3.38 -20.25
N LEU A 249 -21.83 2.43 -19.91
CA LEU A 249 -21.84 1.66 -18.67
C LEU A 249 -20.50 1.81 -17.96
N ILE A 250 -20.52 2.19 -16.68
CA ILE A 250 -19.39 2.12 -15.77
C ILE A 250 -19.62 0.94 -14.83
N ILE A 251 -18.65 0.04 -14.75
CA ILE A 251 -18.62 -1.06 -13.79
C ILE A 251 -17.52 -0.74 -12.76
N SER A 252 -17.92 -0.43 -11.54
CA SER A 252 -17.03 0.04 -10.47
C SER A 252 -16.77 -1.08 -9.47
N ASP A 253 -15.55 -1.20 -8.99
CA ASP A 253 -15.27 -1.96 -7.77
C ASP A 253 -16.06 -1.37 -6.59
N GLU A 254 -16.48 -2.22 -5.67
CA GLU A 254 -17.26 -1.89 -4.47
C GLU A 254 -16.55 -0.91 -3.53
N LEU A 255 -15.22 -1.00 -3.42
CA LEU A 255 -14.43 -0.17 -2.50
C LEU A 255 -13.72 1.00 -3.19
N ASN A 256 -14.06 1.28 -4.45
CA ASN A 256 -13.48 2.40 -5.18
C ASN A 256 -13.62 3.74 -4.44
N HIS A 257 -12.56 4.53 -4.53
CA HIS A 257 -12.41 5.78 -3.84
C HIS A 257 -13.53 6.77 -4.19
N SER A 258 -13.87 7.62 -3.22
CA SER A 258 -14.93 8.61 -3.33
C SER A 258 -14.81 9.54 -4.56
N SER A 259 -13.59 9.80 -5.04
CA SER A 259 -13.36 10.59 -6.27
C SER A 259 -13.83 9.85 -7.53
N ILE A 260 -13.62 8.54 -7.61
CA ILE A 260 -14.15 7.67 -8.68
C ILE A 260 -15.67 7.64 -8.61
N VAL A 261 -16.23 7.41 -7.42
CA VAL A 261 -17.69 7.40 -7.20
C VAL A 261 -18.32 8.73 -7.62
N THR A 262 -17.69 9.85 -7.26
CA THR A 262 -18.15 11.20 -7.62
C THR A 262 -18.10 11.42 -9.13
N GLY A 263 -17.00 11.03 -9.79
CA GLY A 263 -16.86 11.15 -11.24
C GLY A 263 -17.84 10.27 -12.01
N ALA A 264 -18.00 9.02 -11.59
CA ALA A 264 -18.94 8.08 -12.18
C ALA A 264 -20.38 8.58 -12.06
N ARG A 265 -20.79 9.07 -10.88
CA ARG A 265 -22.15 9.64 -10.67
C ARG A 265 -22.40 10.89 -11.52
N SER A 266 -21.36 11.69 -11.76
CA SER A 266 -21.46 12.91 -12.58
C SER A 266 -21.50 12.63 -14.10
N SER A 267 -21.26 11.39 -14.54
CA SER A 267 -21.13 11.03 -15.96
C SER A 267 -22.46 10.88 -16.72
N ASN A 268 -23.59 10.73 -16.02
CA ASN A 268 -24.86 10.27 -16.60
C ASN A 268 -24.81 8.87 -17.25
N ALA A 269 -23.72 8.12 -17.09
CA ALA A 269 -23.63 6.72 -17.49
C ALA A 269 -24.45 5.83 -16.54
N ARG A 270 -24.82 4.63 -17.00
CA ARG A 270 -25.32 3.61 -16.07
C ARG A 270 -24.14 3.12 -15.22
N ILE A 271 -24.35 2.94 -13.92
CA ILE A 271 -23.34 2.41 -13.01
C ILE A 271 -23.82 1.05 -12.51
N LYS A 272 -22.94 0.05 -12.56
CA LYS A 272 -23.07 -1.22 -11.83
C LYS A 272 -21.84 -1.41 -10.95
N VAL A 273 -21.99 -2.12 -9.84
CA VAL A 273 -20.91 -2.39 -8.89
C VAL A 273 -20.66 -3.89 -8.87
N PHE A 274 -19.40 -4.31 -8.92
CA PHE A 274 -19.01 -5.70 -8.73
C PHE A 274 -18.35 -5.88 -7.36
N LYS A 275 -18.41 -7.11 -6.84
CA LYS A 275 -17.82 -7.44 -5.53
C LYS A 275 -16.33 -7.08 -5.54
N HIS A 276 -15.87 -6.48 -4.45
CA HIS A 276 -14.48 -6.04 -4.28
C HIS A 276 -13.47 -7.07 -4.75
N ASN A 277 -12.54 -6.65 -5.61
CA ASN A 277 -11.41 -7.41 -6.11
C ASN A 277 -11.77 -8.79 -6.71
N CYS A 278 -13.00 -8.95 -7.22
CA CYS A 278 -13.54 -10.24 -7.66
C CYS A 278 -13.79 -10.30 -9.18
N ALA A 279 -12.82 -10.82 -9.93
CA ALA A 279 -12.91 -10.98 -11.38
C ALA A 279 -14.13 -11.83 -11.83
N LYS A 280 -14.53 -12.83 -11.04
CA LYS A 280 -15.73 -13.64 -11.30
C LYS A 280 -17.02 -12.81 -11.23
N SER A 281 -17.18 -12.01 -10.18
CA SER A 281 -18.33 -11.11 -10.03
C SER A 281 -18.37 -10.08 -11.17
N LEU A 282 -17.21 -9.54 -11.55
CA LEU A 282 -17.08 -8.66 -12.71
C LEU A 282 -17.56 -9.34 -14.00
N GLU A 283 -17.11 -10.57 -14.25
CA GLU A 283 -17.52 -11.34 -15.44
C GLU A 283 -19.03 -11.60 -15.50
N GLU A 284 -19.65 -11.95 -14.37
CA GLU A 284 -21.10 -12.15 -14.26
C GLU A 284 -21.87 -10.85 -14.60
N ILE A 285 -21.40 -9.71 -14.11
CA ILE A 285 -22.00 -8.40 -14.39
C ILE A 285 -21.79 -7.98 -15.85
N LEU A 286 -20.60 -8.19 -16.41
CA LEU A 286 -20.33 -7.91 -17.82
C LEU A 286 -21.24 -8.72 -18.73
N ARG A 287 -21.30 -10.04 -18.51
CA ARG A 287 -22.10 -10.97 -19.31
C ARG A 287 -23.58 -10.60 -19.31
N SER A 288 -24.16 -10.38 -18.12
CA SER A 288 -25.57 -9.98 -17.97
C SER A 288 -25.83 -8.61 -18.61
N SER A 289 -24.95 -7.63 -18.39
CA SER A 289 -25.13 -6.28 -18.93
C SER A 289 -25.04 -6.22 -20.45
N ILE A 290 -24.15 -7.01 -21.05
CA ILE A 290 -24.02 -7.09 -22.51
C ILE A 290 -25.25 -7.77 -23.12
N ALA A 291 -25.73 -8.86 -22.51
CA ALA A 291 -26.93 -9.56 -22.98
C ALA A 291 -28.21 -8.72 -22.86
N GLU A 292 -28.36 -7.96 -21.78
CA GLU A 292 -29.54 -7.12 -21.53
C GLU A 292 -29.56 -5.81 -22.32
N GLY A 293 -28.38 -5.30 -22.70
CA GLY A 293 -28.21 -3.98 -23.31
C GLY A 293 -28.60 -2.82 -22.38
N GLN A 294 -28.78 -1.65 -22.98
CA GLN A 294 -29.19 -0.43 -22.28
C GLN A 294 -30.61 -0.59 -21.69
N PRO A 295 -30.86 -0.08 -20.47
CA PRO A 295 -32.20 -0.08 -19.87
C PRO A 295 -33.22 0.60 -20.78
N ARG A 296 -34.44 0.02 -20.85
CA ARG A 296 -35.59 0.48 -21.65
C ARG A 296 -35.41 0.35 -23.17
N THR A 297 -34.27 0.77 -23.73
CA THR A 297 -34.04 0.75 -25.19
C THR A 297 -33.52 -0.59 -25.69
N LYS A 298 -32.89 -1.40 -24.82
CA LYS A 298 -32.25 -2.68 -25.15
C LYS A 298 -31.16 -2.57 -26.22
N LEU A 299 -30.71 -1.35 -26.53
CA LEU A 299 -29.63 -1.10 -27.48
C LEU A 299 -28.28 -1.51 -26.89
N PRO A 300 -27.29 -1.89 -27.70
CA PRO A 300 -25.92 -2.12 -27.23
C PRO A 300 -25.34 -0.91 -26.51
N TRP A 301 -24.49 -1.13 -25.51
CA TRP A 301 -23.77 -0.07 -24.82
C TRP A 301 -22.81 0.65 -25.77
N LYS A 302 -22.75 1.99 -25.70
CA LYS A 302 -21.80 2.78 -26.51
C LYS A 302 -20.35 2.53 -26.09
N LYS A 303 -20.14 2.43 -24.76
CA LYS A 303 -18.86 2.13 -24.12
C LYS A 303 -19.14 1.40 -22.80
N ILE A 304 -18.28 0.45 -22.45
CA ILE A 304 -18.26 -0.19 -21.14
C ILE A 304 -16.88 0.08 -20.54
N LEU A 305 -16.83 0.77 -19.40
CA LEU A 305 -15.60 1.09 -18.68
C LEU A 305 -15.60 0.39 -17.32
N VAL A 306 -14.59 -0.43 -17.07
CA VAL A 306 -14.34 -1.06 -15.78
C VAL A 306 -13.32 -0.22 -15.03
N VAL A 307 -13.63 0.16 -13.79
CA VAL A 307 -12.81 1.08 -12.99
C VAL A 307 -12.39 0.39 -11.69
N VAL A 308 -11.08 0.37 -11.42
CA VAL A 308 -10.47 -0.26 -10.23
C VAL A 308 -9.35 0.62 -9.67
N GLU A 309 -9.05 0.47 -8.39
CA GLU A 309 -7.80 0.96 -7.78
C GLU A 309 -6.72 -0.11 -7.88
N GLY A 310 -5.45 0.29 -8.02
CA GLY A 310 -4.32 -0.63 -8.05
C GLY A 310 -3.93 -1.14 -6.65
N LEU A 311 -3.90 -0.24 -5.68
CA LEU A 311 -3.70 -0.53 -4.26
C LEU A 311 -4.80 0.16 -3.46
N TYR A 312 -5.67 -0.63 -2.81
CA TYR A 312 -6.83 -0.09 -2.10
C TYR A 312 -6.42 0.60 -0.80
N SER A 313 -6.80 1.87 -0.66
CA SER A 313 -6.27 2.79 0.34
C SER A 313 -6.59 2.46 1.81
N MET A 314 -7.67 1.70 2.09
CA MET A 314 -8.09 1.37 3.46
C MET A 314 -7.71 -0.06 3.87
N GLU A 315 -7.66 -0.98 2.92
CA GLU A 315 -7.38 -2.41 3.12
C GLU A 315 -5.89 -2.73 2.92
N GLY A 316 -5.17 -1.93 2.12
CA GLY A 316 -3.80 -2.25 1.74
C GLY A 316 -3.70 -3.47 0.83
N GLU A 317 -4.81 -3.86 0.20
CA GLU A 317 -4.94 -4.98 -0.74
C GLU A 317 -4.53 -4.55 -2.14
N VAL A 318 -3.78 -5.41 -2.82
CA VAL A 318 -3.39 -5.21 -4.22
C VAL A 318 -4.47 -5.80 -5.13
N CYS A 319 -4.84 -5.04 -6.16
CA CYS A 319 -5.81 -5.46 -7.17
C CYS A 319 -5.37 -6.72 -7.91
N ASP A 320 -6.30 -7.65 -8.11
CA ASP A 320 -6.19 -8.82 -9.00
C ASP A 320 -6.26 -8.38 -10.47
N LEU A 321 -5.36 -7.47 -10.83
CA LEU A 321 -5.42 -6.73 -12.06
C LEU A 321 -5.29 -7.67 -13.27
N LYS A 322 -4.49 -8.73 -13.15
CA LYS A 322 -4.27 -9.71 -14.23
C LYS A 322 -5.56 -10.40 -14.63
N ASN A 323 -6.33 -10.92 -13.68
CA ASN A 323 -7.60 -11.60 -13.99
C ASN A 323 -8.68 -10.61 -14.42
N ILE A 324 -8.74 -9.42 -13.80
CA ILE A 324 -9.68 -8.36 -14.19
C ILE A 324 -9.44 -7.92 -15.64
N VAL A 325 -8.19 -7.68 -16.04
CA VAL A 325 -7.83 -7.33 -17.41
C VAL A 325 -8.15 -8.45 -18.39
N GLN A 326 -7.90 -9.72 -18.03
CA GLN A 326 -8.28 -10.86 -18.87
C GLN A 326 -9.80 -10.92 -19.12
N VAL A 327 -10.60 -10.69 -18.09
CA VAL A 327 -12.07 -10.60 -18.20
C VAL A 327 -12.46 -9.43 -19.10
N CYS A 328 -11.90 -8.24 -18.88
CA CYS A 328 -12.20 -7.06 -19.70
C CYS A 328 -11.87 -7.29 -21.18
N LYS A 329 -10.72 -7.90 -21.49
CA LYS A 329 -10.32 -8.28 -22.85
C LYS A 329 -11.32 -9.24 -23.50
N LYS A 330 -11.75 -10.28 -22.77
CA LYS A 330 -12.74 -11.25 -23.25
C LYS A 330 -14.04 -10.59 -23.71
N TYR A 331 -14.49 -9.55 -23.00
CA TYR A 331 -15.73 -8.84 -23.27
C TYR A 331 -15.56 -7.50 -24.02
N LYS A 332 -14.32 -7.16 -24.42
CA LYS A 332 -13.97 -5.89 -25.08
C LYS A 332 -14.42 -4.65 -24.27
N ALA A 333 -14.29 -4.73 -22.95
CA ALA A 333 -14.50 -3.59 -22.05
C ALA A 333 -13.20 -2.83 -21.85
N TYR A 334 -13.31 -1.50 -21.69
CA TYR A 334 -12.17 -0.64 -21.38
C TYR A 334 -11.80 -0.75 -19.90
N VAL A 335 -10.52 -0.58 -19.57
CA VAL A 335 -9.98 -0.63 -18.21
C VAL A 335 -9.42 0.73 -17.79
N TYR A 336 -9.88 1.21 -16.64
CA TYR A 336 -9.37 2.38 -15.94
C TYR A 336 -8.76 1.94 -14.62
N VAL A 337 -7.47 2.19 -14.43
CA VAL A 337 -6.75 1.86 -13.19
C VAL A 337 -6.33 3.15 -12.48
N ASP A 338 -6.77 3.31 -11.24
CA ASP A 338 -6.28 4.32 -10.32
C ASP A 338 -5.04 3.79 -9.55
N GLU A 339 -3.87 4.22 -9.98
CA GLU A 339 -2.56 3.88 -9.42
C GLU A 339 -2.16 4.80 -8.25
N ALA A 340 -3.07 5.59 -7.67
CA ALA A 340 -2.69 6.65 -6.73
C ALA A 340 -1.94 6.18 -5.49
N HIS A 341 -2.11 4.93 -5.05
CA HIS A 341 -1.38 4.35 -3.91
C HIS A 341 -0.25 3.39 -4.32
N SER A 342 -0.26 2.90 -5.55
CA SER A 342 0.68 1.90 -6.05
C SER A 342 1.83 2.51 -6.84
N ILE A 343 1.63 3.59 -7.58
CA ILE A 343 2.70 4.26 -8.32
C ILE A 343 3.79 4.78 -7.36
N GLY A 344 5.05 4.45 -7.62
CA GLY A 344 6.17 4.76 -6.75
C GLY A 344 6.18 3.99 -5.41
N ALA A 345 5.28 3.02 -5.21
CA ALA A 345 5.20 2.21 -4.00
C ALA A 345 5.33 0.71 -4.28
N LEU A 346 4.76 0.24 -5.39
CA LEU A 346 4.78 -1.15 -5.83
C LEU A 346 5.60 -1.31 -7.11
N GLY A 347 6.02 -2.55 -7.36
CA GLY A 347 6.85 -2.93 -8.50
C GLY A 347 8.35 -2.78 -8.22
N ALA A 348 9.17 -3.42 -9.05
CA ALA A 348 10.62 -3.38 -8.93
C ALA A 348 11.19 -1.98 -9.26
N THR A 349 10.57 -1.27 -10.21
CA THR A 349 10.99 0.05 -10.67
C THR A 349 10.03 1.16 -10.22
N GLY A 350 9.07 0.86 -9.35
CA GLY A 350 8.10 1.81 -8.85
C GLY A 350 7.02 2.17 -9.87
N ARG A 351 6.81 1.35 -10.92
CA ARG A 351 5.80 1.60 -11.95
C ARG A 351 4.38 1.26 -11.53
N GLY A 352 4.19 0.74 -10.32
CA GLY A 352 2.88 0.51 -9.73
C GLY A 352 2.36 -0.91 -9.93
N VAL A 353 1.04 -1.05 -9.84
CA VAL A 353 0.39 -2.37 -9.78
C VAL A 353 0.50 -3.12 -11.10
N LEU A 354 0.58 -2.42 -12.24
CA LEU A 354 0.78 -3.08 -13.54
C LEU A 354 2.09 -3.88 -13.55
N GLU A 355 3.20 -3.27 -13.16
CA GLU A 355 4.50 -3.94 -13.06
C GLU A 355 4.45 -5.06 -12.00
N TYR A 356 3.84 -4.78 -10.84
CA TYR A 356 3.72 -5.74 -9.75
C TYR A 356 2.96 -7.01 -10.14
N CYS A 357 1.87 -6.88 -10.90
CA CYS A 357 1.03 -7.99 -11.34
C CYS A 357 1.44 -8.59 -12.70
N GLY A 358 2.52 -8.09 -13.32
CA GLY A 358 2.97 -8.53 -14.64
C GLY A 358 1.95 -8.25 -15.76
N VAL A 359 1.27 -7.11 -15.69
CA VAL A 359 0.31 -6.63 -16.70
C VAL A 359 0.97 -5.57 -17.55
N GLU A 360 0.96 -5.77 -18.86
CA GLU A 360 1.55 -4.82 -19.81
C GLU A 360 0.74 -3.51 -19.86
N PRO A 361 1.39 -2.33 -19.92
CA PRO A 361 0.70 -1.04 -20.02
C PRO A 361 -0.31 -0.97 -21.16
N VAL A 362 -0.04 -1.60 -22.31
CA VAL A 362 -0.95 -1.62 -23.47
C VAL A 362 -2.31 -2.24 -23.17
N ASP A 363 -2.40 -3.10 -22.15
CA ASP A 363 -3.62 -3.82 -21.79
C ASP A 363 -4.58 -3.02 -20.90
N VAL A 364 -4.17 -1.83 -20.45
CA VAL A 364 -4.96 -0.92 -19.62
C VAL A 364 -5.20 0.37 -20.41
N ASP A 365 -6.44 0.77 -20.65
CA ASP A 365 -6.73 1.91 -21.52
C ASP A 365 -6.39 3.26 -20.88
N VAL A 366 -6.69 3.42 -19.59
CA VAL A 366 -6.50 4.67 -18.86
C VAL A 366 -5.81 4.41 -17.53
N MET A 367 -4.67 5.07 -17.33
CA MET A 367 -3.92 5.03 -16.08
C MET A 367 -4.03 6.38 -15.39
N MET A 368 -4.57 6.38 -14.19
CA MET A 368 -4.67 7.56 -13.33
C MET A 368 -3.69 7.46 -12.18
N GLY A 369 -3.12 8.57 -11.74
CA GLY A 369 -2.36 8.60 -10.49
C GLY A 369 -2.32 9.98 -9.85
N THR A 370 -1.67 10.06 -8.70
CA THR A 370 -1.49 11.31 -7.94
C THR A 370 -0.04 11.59 -7.61
N PHE A 371 0.32 12.87 -7.57
CA PHE A 371 1.62 13.32 -7.07
C PHE A 371 1.64 13.58 -5.55
N THR A 372 0.48 13.48 -4.89
CA THR A 372 0.30 13.79 -3.45
C THR A 372 0.85 12.76 -2.47
N LYS A 373 1.32 11.61 -2.97
CA LYS A 373 1.75 10.47 -2.14
C LYS A 373 3.23 10.18 -2.33
N SER A 374 3.56 9.16 -3.12
CA SER A 374 4.95 8.72 -3.36
C SER A 374 5.87 9.84 -3.81
N PHE A 375 5.36 10.82 -4.57
CA PHE A 375 6.14 11.93 -5.13
C PHE A 375 6.26 13.15 -4.21
N GLY A 376 5.50 13.20 -3.12
CA GLY A 376 5.54 14.29 -2.12
C GLY A 376 5.14 15.69 -2.62
N SER A 377 4.52 15.79 -3.80
CA SER A 377 4.08 17.06 -4.42
C SER A 377 2.54 17.18 -4.33
N VAL A 378 1.89 17.87 -5.27
CA VAL A 378 0.43 17.98 -5.37
C VAL A 378 -0.06 17.67 -6.78
N GLY A 379 -1.35 17.40 -6.93
CA GLY A 379 -1.97 17.15 -8.24
C GLY A 379 -2.13 15.68 -8.61
N GLY A 380 -2.50 15.45 -9.86
CA GLY A 380 -2.68 14.12 -10.44
C GLY A 380 -2.49 14.12 -11.95
N TYR A 381 -2.56 12.93 -12.55
CA TYR A 381 -2.36 12.75 -13.97
C TYR A 381 -3.30 11.69 -14.55
N ILE A 382 -3.48 11.76 -15.86
CA ILE A 382 -4.04 10.68 -16.68
C ILE A 382 -3.06 10.38 -17.80
N ALA A 383 -2.76 9.10 -18.03
CA ALA A 383 -1.97 8.61 -19.15
C ALA A 383 -2.79 7.60 -19.97
N SER A 384 -2.72 7.71 -21.29
CA SER A 384 -3.50 6.91 -22.24
C SER A 384 -2.91 7.07 -23.66
N THR A 385 -3.65 6.68 -24.69
CA THR A 385 -3.29 6.99 -26.08
C THR A 385 -3.34 8.49 -26.32
N LYS A 386 -2.61 8.96 -27.32
CA LYS A 386 -2.56 10.38 -27.66
C LYS A 386 -3.95 10.96 -27.95
N GLU A 387 -4.80 10.21 -28.65
CA GLU A 387 -6.15 10.65 -29.01
C GLU A 387 -7.03 10.85 -27.77
N VAL A 388 -6.93 9.94 -26.79
CA VAL A 388 -7.67 10.04 -25.53
C VAL A 388 -7.20 11.24 -24.72
N ILE A 389 -5.89 11.44 -24.60
CA ILE A 389 -5.33 12.58 -23.86
C ILE A 389 -5.69 13.91 -24.52
N ASP A 390 -5.58 14.00 -25.85
CA ASP A 390 -5.96 15.20 -26.60
C ASP A 390 -7.46 15.49 -26.47
N TYR A 391 -8.30 14.45 -26.42
CA TYR A 391 -9.73 14.59 -26.13
C TYR A 391 -9.98 15.10 -24.71
N ILE A 392 -9.36 14.50 -23.69
CA ILE A 392 -9.47 14.95 -22.29
C ILE A 392 -9.04 16.41 -22.16
N ARG A 393 -7.93 16.80 -22.81
CA ARG A 393 -7.39 18.17 -22.74
C ARG A 393 -8.39 19.22 -23.21
N ARG A 394 -9.18 18.90 -24.25
CA ARG A 394 -10.19 19.81 -24.83
C ARG A 394 -11.55 19.76 -24.15
N MET A 395 -11.86 18.68 -23.43
CA MET A 395 -13.23 18.41 -22.96
C MET A 395 -13.38 18.31 -21.44
N SER A 396 -12.30 18.05 -20.70
CA SER A 396 -12.38 17.92 -19.24
C SER A 396 -12.52 19.27 -18.56
N PRO A 397 -13.53 19.47 -17.69
CA PRO A 397 -13.64 20.66 -16.86
C PRO A 397 -12.38 20.91 -16.01
N GLY A 398 -11.69 19.85 -15.60
CA GLY A 398 -10.43 19.94 -14.85
C GLY A 398 -9.26 20.46 -15.67
N SER A 399 -9.33 20.42 -17.01
CA SER A 399 -8.35 21.01 -17.92
C SER A 399 -8.74 22.44 -18.31
N ILE A 400 -10.03 22.64 -18.62
CA ILE A 400 -10.55 23.90 -19.19
C ILE A 400 -10.68 25.01 -18.13
N TYR A 401 -11.21 24.68 -16.95
CA TYR A 401 -11.64 25.68 -15.96
C TYR A 401 -10.80 25.68 -14.69
N ALA A 402 -10.11 24.59 -14.36
CA ALA A 402 -9.29 24.54 -13.16
C ALA A 402 -7.95 25.25 -13.38
N CYS A 403 -7.44 25.89 -12.33
CA CYS A 403 -6.11 26.48 -12.35
C CYS A 403 -5.06 25.38 -12.60
N SER A 404 -4.06 25.73 -13.43
CA SER A 404 -2.90 24.88 -13.67
C SER A 404 -2.10 24.62 -12.39
N MET A 405 -1.32 23.55 -12.41
CA MET A 405 -0.48 23.18 -11.27
C MET A 405 0.65 24.20 -11.09
N SER A 406 0.97 24.57 -9.85
CA SER A 406 2.06 25.53 -9.60
C SER A 406 3.39 25.02 -10.18
N PRO A 407 4.20 25.89 -10.82
CA PRO A 407 5.51 25.50 -11.35
C PRO A 407 6.41 24.80 -10.33
N GLY A 408 6.43 25.26 -9.07
CA GLY A 408 7.23 24.61 -8.02
C GLY A 408 6.78 23.16 -7.75
N CYS A 409 5.47 22.92 -7.75
CA CYS A 409 4.90 21.58 -7.57
C CYS A 409 5.17 20.67 -8.78
N VAL A 410 5.08 21.22 -10.00
CA VAL A 410 5.44 20.52 -11.25
C VAL A 410 6.91 20.10 -11.24
N THR A 411 7.80 21.02 -10.86
CA THR A 411 9.24 20.75 -10.72
C THR A 411 9.49 19.63 -9.71
N GLN A 412 8.90 19.71 -8.51
CA GLN A 412 9.07 18.68 -7.49
C GLN A 412 8.60 17.29 -7.97
N ALA A 413 7.42 17.21 -8.60
CA ALA A 413 6.90 15.96 -9.15
C ALA A 413 7.82 15.41 -10.26
N SER A 414 8.33 16.27 -11.13
CA SER A 414 9.25 15.89 -12.22
C SER A 414 10.57 15.36 -11.67
N LEU A 415 11.15 16.01 -10.65
CA LEU A 415 12.39 15.58 -9.99
C LEU A 415 12.21 14.24 -9.27
N ALA A 416 11.13 14.07 -8.51
CA ALA A 416 10.83 12.81 -7.85
C ALA A 416 10.70 11.67 -8.87
N LEU A 417 9.97 11.90 -9.96
CA LEU A 417 9.81 10.92 -11.04
C LEU A 417 11.16 10.60 -11.73
N ARG A 418 11.98 11.63 -11.99
CA ARG A 418 13.32 11.48 -12.56
C ARG A 418 14.22 10.60 -11.68
N MET A 419 14.21 10.82 -10.36
CA MET A 419 14.96 10.01 -9.40
C MET A 419 14.45 8.57 -9.33
N ILE A 420 13.12 8.36 -9.29
CA ILE A 420 12.52 7.03 -9.29
C ILE A 420 12.91 6.27 -10.57
N ALA A 421 12.88 6.94 -11.71
CA ALA A 421 13.24 6.36 -13.01
C ALA A 421 14.76 6.15 -13.20
N GLY A 422 15.61 6.66 -12.29
CA GLY A 422 17.08 6.65 -12.45
C GLY A 422 17.59 7.56 -13.56
N GLU A 423 16.76 8.48 -14.06
CA GLU A 423 17.09 9.45 -15.12
C GLU A 423 17.94 10.63 -14.60
N ASP A 424 18.19 10.69 -13.29
CA ASP A 424 19.14 11.59 -12.65
C ASP A 424 20.57 11.00 -12.62
N GLY A 425 20.75 9.75 -13.04
CA GLY A 425 22.04 9.05 -13.02
C GLY A 425 22.44 8.53 -11.64
N THR A 426 21.53 8.55 -10.65
CA THR A 426 21.79 8.05 -9.30
C THR A 426 20.99 6.78 -9.00
N ASP A 427 21.32 6.12 -7.88
CA ASP A 427 20.56 4.97 -7.35
C ASP A 427 19.61 5.36 -6.21
N LYS A 428 19.41 6.68 -5.97
CA LYS A 428 18.59 7.19 -4.85
C LYS A 428 17.15 6.67 -4.92
N GLY A 429 16.52 6.70 -6.09
CA GLY A 429 15.15 6.22 -6.29
C GLY A 429 15.02 4.71 -6.02
N LYS A 430 15.94 3.91 -6.56
CA LYS A 430 15.98 2.45 -6.34
C LYS A 430 16.16 2.12 -4.86
N LYS A 431 17.11 2.76 -4.18
CA LYS A 431 17.33 2.58 -2.73
C LYS A 431 16.08 2.89 -1.91
N LYS A 432 15.35 3.95 -2.26
CA LYS A 432 14.09 4.32 -1.59
C LYS A 432 13.00 3.27 -1.79
N LEU A 433 12.86 2.73 -3.00
CA LEU A 433 11.91 1.64 -3.29
C LEU A 433 12.25 0.37 -2.50
N ASP A 434 13.52 -0.04 -2.51
CA ASP A 434 14.00 -1.21 -1.78
C ASP A 434 13.83 -1.02 -0.26
N GLN A 435 14.10 0.18 0.27
CA GLN A 435 13.86 0.51 1.67
C GLN A 435 12.38 0.44 2.03
N LEU A 436 11.49 1.04 1.23
CA LEU A 436 10.05 1.01 1.47
C LEU A 436 9.52 -0.43 1.52
N ARG A 437 9.96 -1.28 0.59
CA ARG A 437 9.57 -2.69 0.55
C ARG A 437 10.03 -3.44 1.81
N ARG A 438 11.30 -3.29 2.19
CA ARG A 438 11.85 -3.88 3.41
C ARG A 438 11.12 -3.41 4.66
N ASN A 439 10.92 -2.10 4.80
CA ASN A 439 10.20 -1.48 5.92
C ASN A 439 8.77 -2.01 6.05
N SER A 440 8.04 -2.08 4.93
CA SER A 440 6.66 -2.57 4.89
C SER A 440 6.57 -4.04 5.31
N ASN A 441 7.44 -4.89 4.78
CA ASN A 441 7.45 -6.32 5.11
C ASN A 441 7.91 -6.59 6.55
N LEU A 442 8.93 -5.88 7.03
CA LEU A 442 9.41 -5.97 8.41
C LEU A 442 8.29 -5.60 9.39
N PHE A 443 7.64 -4.46 9.17
CA PHE A 443 6.60 -3.94 10.06
C PHE A 443 5.35 -4.82 10.05
N ARG A 444 4.91 -5.26 8.85
CA ARG A 444 3.80 -6.22 8.68
C ARG A 444 4.06 -7.51 9.45
N ALA A 445 5.22 -8.12 9.27
CA ALA A 445 5.59 -9.35 9.95
C ALA A 445 5.67 -9.15 11.47
N GLY A 446 6.17 -8.00 11.93
CA GLY A 446 6.16 -7.62 13.35
C GLY A 446 4.76 -7.63 13.95
N LEU A 447 3.82 -6.91 13.32
CA LEU A 447 2.42 -6.83 13.77
C LEU A 447 1.74 -8.20 13.75
N GLN A 448 1.94 -9.00 12.70
CA GLN A 448 1.37 -10.35 12.60
C GLN A 448 1.90 -11.27 13.71
N ARG A 449 3.21 -11.23 14.02
CA ARG A 449 3.82 -12.01 15.11
C ARG A 449 3.27 -11.66 16.50
N MET A 450 2.86 -10.42 16.70
CA MET A 450 2.25 -9.95 17.95
C MET A 450 0.79 -10.42 18.14
N GLY A 451 0.20 -11.07 17.13
CA GLY A 451 -1.19 -11.54 17.16
C GLY A 451 -2.21 -10.48 16.75
N CYS A 452 -1.76 -9.34 16.22
CA CYS A 452 -2.65 -8.35 15.62
C CYS A 452 -3.28 -8.91 14.34
N GLU A 453 -4.52 -8.50 14.08
CA GLU A 453 -5.20 -8.82 12.83
C GLU A 453 -4.85 -7.76 11.78
N VAL A 454 -3.88 -8.10 10.94
CA VAL A 454 -3.31 -7.23 9.91
C VAL A 454 -3.95 -7.53 8.56
N LEU A 455 -4.40 -6.49 7.84
CA LEU A 455 -4.96 -6.58 6.48
C LEU A 455 -3.94 -6.22 5.41
N GLY A 456 -4.24 -6.57 4.16
CA GLY A 456 -3.47 -6.17 2.98
C GLY A 456 -2.31 -7.09 2.65
N HIS A 457 -1.77 -6.93 1.45
CA HIS A 457 -0.78 -7.86 0.89
C HIS A 457 0.66 -7.49 1.28
N THR A 458 1.58 -8.44 1.06
CA THR A 458 3.02 -8.21 1.09
C THR A 458 3.41 -7.04 0.19
N ASP A 459 4.49 -6.34 0.53
CA ASP A 459 5.01 -5.14 -0.15
C ASP A 459 4.11 -3.89 -0.10
N SER A 460 2.84 -4.02 0.31
CA SER A 460 1.95 -2.88 0.50
C SER A 460 2.45 -1.98 1.64
N PRO A 461 2.73 -0.69 1.38
CA PRO A 461 3.11 0.27 2.43
C PRO A 461 1.93 0.75 3.26
N VAL A 462 0.72 0.29 2.95
CA VAL A 462 -0.49 0.52 3.74
C VAL A 462 -0.76 -0.75 4.54
N ILE A 463 -0.64 -0.65 5.86
CA ILE A 463 -0.73 -1.79 6.76
C ILE A 463 -1.82 -1.51 7.80
N PRO A 464 -3.08 -1.90 7.52
CA PRO A 464 -4.16 -1.72 8.47
C PRO A 464 -4.16 -2.81 9.55
N VAL A 465 -4.48 -2.42 10.78
CA VAL A 465 -4.73 -3.34 11.90
C VAL A 465 -6.14 -3.11 12.43
N MET A 466 -6.92 -4.19 12.51
CA MET A 466 -8.32 -4.11 12.92
C MET A 466 -8.45 -3.71 14.38
N LEU A 467 -9.34 -2.74 14.65
CA LEU A 467 -9.70 -2.30 15.99
C LEU A 467 -11.10 -2.78 16.37
N TYR A 468 -12.02 -2.82 15.39
CA TYR A 468 -13.44 -3.17 15.52
C TYR A 468 -14.23 -2.25 16.45
N ASN A 469 -14.01 -2.35 17.76
CA ASN A 469 -14.82 -1.70 18.77
C ASN A 469 -14.54 -0.18 18.81
N PRO A 470 -15.58 0.68 18.82
CA PRO A 470 -15.42 2.13 18.83
C PRO A 470 -14.63 2.68 20.02
N ALA A 471 -14.64 2.02 21.19
CA ALA A 471 -13.88 2.45 22.35
C ALA A 471 -12.36 2.28 22.17
N LYS A 472 -11.94 1.30 21.34
CA LYS A 472 -10.54 1.02 21.07
C LYS A 472 -9.91 2.06 20.13
N ILE A 473 -10.73 2.72 19.29
CA ILE A 473 -10.30 3.78 18.36
C ILE A 473 -9.55 4.92 19.10
N PRO A 474 -10.19 5.64 20.04
CA PRO A 474 -9.50 6.72 20.75
C PRO A 474 -8.44 6.21 21.72
N ALA A 475 -8.66 5.04 22.34
CA ALA A 475 -7.70 4.46 23.28
C ALA A 475 -6.37 4.18 22.57
N PHE A 476 -6.40 3.49 21.43
CA PHE A 476 -5.20 3.19 20.65
C PHE A 476 -4.50 4.47 20.17
N SER A 477 -5.26 5.40 19.57
CA SER A 477 -4.71 6.63 19.01
C SER A 477 -4.02 7.50 20.06
N ARG A 478 -4.65 7.70 21.24
CA ARG A 478 -4.11 8.53 22.32
C ARG A 478 -2.91 7.87 23.01
N GLU A 479 -2.97 6.57 23.26
CA GLU A 479 -1.87 5.83 23.89
C GLU A 479 -0.61 5.76 23.01
N CYS A 480 -0.78 5.66 21.69
CA CYS A 480 0.32 5.79 20.74
C CYS A 480 0.94 7.19 20.78
N LEU A 481 0.13 8.26 20.77
CA LEU A 481 0.67 9.62 20.80
C LEU A 481 1.40 9.94 22.10
N ALA A 482 0.87 9.48 23.23
CA ALA A 482 1.52 9.61 24.54
C ALA A 482 2.91 8.94 24.55
N ARG A 483 3.11 7.92 23.72
CA ARG A 483 4.40 7.23 23.48
C ARG A 483 5.13 7.72 22.23
N LYS A 484 4.80 8.93 21.75
CA LYS A 484 5.44 9.60 20.61
C LYS A 484 5.31 8.84 19.28
N LEU A 485 4.19 8.14 19.08
CA LEU A 485 3.80 7.58 17.78
C LEU A 485 2.57 8.29 17.21
N ALA A 486 2.73 8.88 16.02
CA ALA A 486 1.65 9.49 15.27
C ALA A 486 1.02 8.46 14.32
N VAL A 487 -0.21 8.06 14.64
CA VAL A 487 -1.00 7.07 13.88
C VAL A 487 -2.32 7.67 13.43
N VAL A 488 -2.91 7.13 12.36
CA VAL A 488 -4.26 7.48 11.91
C VAL A 488 -5.21 6.31 12.16
N VAL A 489 -6.26 6.58 12.93
CA VAL A 489 -7.37 5.66 13.10
C VAL A 489 -8.51 6.01 12.14
N VAL A 490 -9.16 4.98 11.61
CA VAL A 490 -10.19 5.07 10.59
C VAL A 490 -11.44 4.36 11.11
N GLY A 491 -12.58 5.03 10.97
CA GLY A 491 -13.89 4.51 11.33
C GLY A 491 -14.96 5.10 10.42
N PHE A 492 -16.23 4.92 10.79
CA PHE A 492 -17.35 5.51 10.05
C PHE A 492 -17.22 7.04 9.94
N PRO A 493 -17.51 7.64 8.76
CA PRO A 493 -18.11 7.04 7.56
C PRO A 493 -17.11 6.47 6.54
N ALA A 494 -15.80 6.56 6.78
CA ALA A 494 -14.78 6.09 5.84
C ALA A 494 -14.78 4.55 5.70
N THR A 495 -15.12 3.84 6.78
CA THR A 495 -15.32 2.38 6.79
C THR A 495 -16.64 2.02 7.48
N PRO A 496 -17.23 0.84 7.21
CA PRO A 496 -18.37 0.36 7.97
C PRO A 496 -18.10 0.32 9.48
N LEU A 497 -19.16 0.46 10.31
CA LEU A 497 -19.04 0.53 11.78
C LEU A 497 -18.25 -0.63 12.39
N ILE A 498 -18.43 -1.84 11.86
CA ILE A 498 -17.77 -3.06 12.34
C ILE A 498 -16.38 -3.28 11.73
N LYS A 499 -15.86 -2.34 10.94
CA LYS A 499 -14.56 -2.48 10.24
C LYS A 499 -13.58 -1.34 10.57
N SER A 500 -13.74 -0.74 11.76
CA SER A 500 -12.80 0.28 12.24
C SER A 500 -11.40 -0.31 12.44
N ARG A 501 -10.37 0.50 12.17
CA ARG A 501 -8.97 0.06 12.10
C ARG A 501 -8.01 1.21 12.35
N VAL A 502 -6.78 0.92 12.72
CA VAL A 502 -5.65 1.84 12.56
C VAL A 502 -5.00 1.55 11.22
N ARG A 503 -4.62 2.60 10.48
CA ARG A 503 -3.92 2.46 9.19
C ARG A 503 -2.51 2.99 9.35
N PHE A 504 -1.55 2.08 9.39
CA PHE A 504 -0.14 2.44 9.33
C PHE A 504 0.28 2.65 7.88
N CYS A 505 0.99 3.74 7.63
CA CYS A 505 1.56 4.06 6.33
C CYS A 505 3.08 4.17 6.47
N LEU A 506 3.80 3.31 5.77
CA LEU A 506 5.24 3.16 5.90
C LEU A 506 5.96 4.03 4.87
N SER A 507 7.16 4.47 5.20
CA SER A 507 7.98 5.32 4.35
C SER A 507 9.38 4.74 4.18
N ALA A 508 9.99 5.01 3.04
CA ALA A 508 11.42 4.84 2.81
C ALA A 508 12.28 5.72 3.75
N ALA A 509 11.69 6.76 4.36
CA ALA A 509 12.37 7.61 5.32
C ALA A 509 12.51 6.99 6.72
N HIS A 510 11.74 5.94 7.04
CA HIS A 510 11.86 5.26 8.32
C HIS A 510 13.14 4.41 8.38
N THR A 511 13.87 4.53 9.48
CA THR A 511 14.99 3.62 9.79
C THR A 511 14.46 2.30 10.36
N GLU A 512 15.31 1.26 10.37
CA GLU A 512 14.92 -0.02 10.98
C GLU A 512 14.70 0.14 12.49
N GLU A 513 15.52 0.97 13.14
CA GLU A 513 15.43 1.30 14.55
C GLU A 513 14.10 1.99 14.89
N ASP A 514 13.64 2.94 14.05
CA ASP A 514 12.34 3.59 14.19
C ASP A 514 11.21 2.55 14.22
N LEU A 515 11.25 1.59 13.29
CA LEU A 515 10.20 0.58 13.13
C LEU A 515 10.23 -0.44 14.27
N ILE A 516 11.41 -0.88 14.71
CA ILE A 516 11.54 -1.78 15.87
C ILE A 516 11.03 -1.09 17.13
N SER A 517 11.38 0.18 17.35
CA SER A 517 10.89 0.98 18.47
C SER A 517 9.37 1.13 18.42
N ALA A 518 8.81 1.43 17.24
CA ALA A 518 7.38 1.52 17.04
C ALA A 518 6.65 0.21 17.34
N LEU A 519 7.17 -0.93 16.88
CA LEU A 519 6.58 -2.24 17.12
C LEU A 519 6.52 -2.57 18.62
N LYS A 520 7.57 -2.25 19.40
CA LYS A 520 7.57 -2.43 20.86
C LYS A 520 6.45 -1.62 21.52
N VAL A 521 6.34 -0.34 21.17
CA VAL A 521 5.27 0.53 21.68
C VAL A 521 3.89 0.01 21.26
N ILE A 522 3.73 -0.41 20.01
CA ILE A 522 2.46 -0.95 19.52
C ILE A 522 2.10 -2.25 20.24
N ASP A 523 3.07 -3.06 20.65
CA ASP A 523 2.82 -4.32 21.36
C ASP A 523 2.20 -4.09 22.73
N GLU A 524 2.79 -3.17 23.50
CA GLU A 524 2.27 -2.74 24.79
C GLU A 524 0.86 -2.14 24.65
N VAL A 525 0.66 -1.26 23.67
CA VAL A 525 -0.64 -0.61 23.45
C VAL A 525 -1.67 -1.65 22.98
N ALA A 526 -1.30 -2.54 22.07
CA ALA A 526 -2.18 -3.56 21.52
C ALA A 526 -2.65 -4.56 22.58
N GLU A 527 -1.78 -4.90 23.53
CA GLU A 527 -2.13 -5.69 24.71
C GLU A 527 -3.09 -4.92 25.61
N ARG A 528 -2.77 -3.65 25.93
CA ARG A 528 -3.60 -2.80 26.78
C ARG A 528 -5.01 -2.57 26.24
N VAL A 529 -5.15 -2.43 24.92
CA VAL A 529 -6.46 -2.24 24.26
C VAL A 529 -7.08 -3.55 23.75
N MET A 530 -6.45 -4.69 24.02
CA MET A 530 -6.93 -6.04 23.68
C MET A 530 -7.23 -6.24 22.19
N ILE A 531 -6.30 -5.87 21.30
CA ILE A 531 -6.45 -6.04 19.82
C ILE A 531 -5.58 -7.17 19.24
N LYS A 532 -4.95 -7.97 20.11
CA LYS A 532 -4.25 -9.22 19.74
C LYS A 532 -5.29 -10.34 19.54
N TYR A 533 -6.04 -10.30 18.43
CA TYR A 533 -7.15 -11.22 18.15
C TYR A 533 -6.73 -12.64 17.77
N LYS A 534 -5.53 -12.81 17.21
CA LYS A 534 -4.99 -14.13 16.87
C LYS A 534 -4.11 -14.60 18.04
N TRP A 535 -4.50 -15.71 18.67
CA TRP A 535 -3.66 -16.35 19.68
C TRP A 535 -2.43 -16.96 18.99
N THR A 536 -1.26 -16.36 19.16
CA THR A 536 -0.01 -16.85 18.54
C THR A 536 0.69 -17.91 19.38
N GLY A 537 0.05 -18.43 20.44
CA GLY A 537 0.64 -19.46 21.31
C GLY A 537 1.87 -19.01 22.09
N ARG A 538 2.19 -17.71 22.10
CA ARG A 538 3.29 -17.16 22.89
C ARG A 538 2.78 -16.70 24.25
N PRO A 539 3.16 -17.35 25.36
CA PRO A 539 3.32 -16.60 26.59
C PRO A 539 4.43 -15.57 26.38
N ASN A 540 4.24 -14.37 26.92
CA ASN A 540 5.36 -13.49 27.25
C ASN A 540 6.46 -14.34 27.91
N VAL A 541 7.70 -14.22 27.40
CA VAL A 541 8.95 -14.80 27.89
C VAL A 541 8.80 -15.56 29.22
N ALA A 542 8.94 -16.89 29.20
CA ALA A 542 8.87 -17.69 30.43
C ALA A 542 10.06 -17.37 31.38
N PRO A 543 9.87 -17.40 32.72
CA PRO A 543 10.91 -17.05 33.68
C PRO A 543 12.09 -18.04 33.67
N SER A 544 13.31 -17.53 33.88
CA SER A 544 14.59 -18.25 33.83
C SER A 544 14.71 -19.48 34.75
N ALA A 545 13.79 -19.69 35.69
CA ALA A 545 13.86 -20.74 36.70
C ALA A 545 13.61 -22.17 36.15
N VAL A 546 12.83 -22.32 35.06
CA VAL A 546 12.58 -23.65 34.45
C VAL A 546 13.79 -24.11 33.63
N VAL A 547 14.48 -23.17 32.98
CA VAL A 547 15.70 -23.43 32.20
C VAL A 547 16.87 -23.80 33.12
N GLN A 548 17.00 -23.15 34.29
CA GLN A 548 18.00 -23.53 35.29
C GLN A 548 17.79 -24.94 35.86
N ARG A 549 16.54 -25.39 36.01
CA ARG A 549 16.21 -26.70 36.55
C ARG A 549 16.56 -27.83 35.57
N LEU A 550 16.37 -27.61 34.27
CA LEU A 550 16.75 -28.56 33.21
C LEU A 550 18.27 -28.62 32.98
N SER A 551 18.98 -27.50 33.15
CA SER A 551 20.46 -27.45 33.07
C SER A 551 21.15 -28.35 34.12
N GLN A 552 20.57 -28.47 35.31
CA GLN A 552 21.10 -29.32 36.38
C GLN A 552 20.83 -30.81 36.19
N GLU A 553 19.81 -31.18 35.40
CA GLU A 553 19.33 -32.55 35.26
C GLU A 553 20.06 -33.34 34.13
N TYR A 554 20.68 -32.65 33.17
CA TYR A 554 21.22 -33.27 31.94
C TYR A 554 22.75 -33.12 31.70
N PHE A 555 23.54 -32.61 32.66
CA PHE A 555 25.03 -32.49 32.59
C PHE A 555 25.56 -32.05 31.19
N VAL A 556 25.55 -30.74 30.94
CA VAL A 556 25.60 -30.14 29.60
C VAL A 556 27.02 -30.02 29.00
N ASP A 557 27.31 -30.78 27.95
CA ASP A 557 28.52 -30.66 27.08
C ASP A 557 28.28 -29.85 25.76
N VAL A 558 27.13 -29.16 25.63
CA VAL A 558 26.71 -28.40 24.42
C VAL A 558 27.12 -26.91 24.45
N VAL A 559 27.48 -26.40 25.62
CA VAL A 559 27.84 -24.99 25.84
C VAL A 559 29.26 -24.71 25.36
N GLY A 560 29.44 -23.65 24.58
CA GLY A 560 30.75 -23.27 24.03
C GLY A 560 30.67 -22.48 22.73
N GLU A 561 31.83 -22.25 22.13
CA GLU A 561 31.93 -21.63 20.79
C GLU A 561 32.07 -22.70 19.70
N TRP A 562 31.24 -22.56 18.68
CA TRP A 562 31.09 -23.54 17.60
C TRP A 562 31.25 -22.85 16.24
N ASP A 563 32.05 -23.44 15.36
CA ASP A 563 32.08 -23.07 13.95
C ASP A 563 30.82 -23.62 13.28
N ALA A 564 29.99 -22.70 12.78
CA ALA A 564 28.72 -23.00 12.15
C ALA A 564 28.78 -22.74 10.65
N THR A 565 28.38 -23.72 9.86
CA THR A 565 28.23 -23.59 8.41
C THR A 565 26.77 -23.78 8.03
N HIS A 566 26.15 -22.70 7.60
CA HIS A 566 24.82 -22.64 7.02
C HIS A 566 24.92 -22.40 5.51
N PHE A 567 23.85 -22.65 4.77
CA PHE A 567 23.87 -22.45 3.32
C PHE A 567 24.06 -20.98 2.92
N ASN A 568 23.57 -20.04 3.74
CA ASN A 568 23.66 -18.60 3.50
C ASN A 568 24.82 -17.91 4.22
N TRP A 569 25.49 -18.57 5.16
CA TRP A 569 26.53 -17.93 5.97
C TRP A 569 27.44 -18.95 6.66
N ARG A 570 28.66 -18.52 7.01
CA ARG A 570 29.60 -19.25 7.87
C ARG A 570 30.05 -18.30 8.97
N ASP A 571 29.90 -18.72 10.21
CA ASP A 571 30.11 -17.86 11.38
C ASP A 571 30.40 -18.70 12.64
N THR A 572 30.88 -18.06 13.70
CA THR A 572 30.98 -18.69 15.02
C THR A 572 29.68 -18.45 15.79
N ILE A 573 29.13 -19.51 16.40
CA ILE A 573 28.01 -19.44 17.33
C ILE A 573 28.51 -19.75 18.73
N THR A 574 28.21 -18.85 19.66
CA THR A 574 28.38 -19.06 21.10
C THR A 574 27.06 -19.53 21.67
N ILE A 575 27.05 -20.71 22.28
CA ILE A 575 25.90 -21.30 22.97
C ILE A 575 26.18 -21.22 24.47
N ASP A 576 25.28 -20.56 25.22
CA ASP A 576 25.45 -20.35 26.66
C ASP A 576 24.55 -21.25 27.52
N THR A 577 24.88 -21.36 28.81
CA THR A 577 24.09 -22.11 29.80
C THR A 577 22.74 -21.48 30.13
N ASN A 578 22.47 -20.26 29.67
CA ASN A 578 21.21 -19.54 29.92
C ASN A 578 20.14 -19.89 28.88
N GLY A 579 20.40 -20.87 28.01
CA GLY A 579 19.50 -21.26 26.94
C GLY A 579 19.51 -20.26 25.78
N ARG A 580 20.53 -19.40 25.67
CA ARG A 580 20.70 -18.45 24.57
C ARG A 580 21.88 -18.86 23.71
N PHE A 581 21.78 -18.54 22.43
CA PHE A 581 22.92 -18.59 21.53
C PHE A 581 23.06 -17.28 20.79
N ALA A 582 24.28 -16.93 20.41
CA ALA A 582 24.60 -15.72 19.69
C ALA A 582 25.65 -15.99 18.61
N ARG A 583 25.54 -15.30 17.48
CA ARG A 583 26.51 -15.29 16.40
C ARG A 583 27.49 -14.14 16.56
N GLY A 584 28.67 -14.27 15.94
CA GLY A 584 29.66 -13.19 15.87
C GLY A 584 29.13 -11.88 15.27
N ASN A 585 28.07 -11.94 14.46
CA ASN A 585 27.39 -10.78 13.86
C ASN A 585 26.28 -10.15 14.75
N GLY A 586 26.07 -10.63 15.98
CA GLY A 586 25.05 -10.12 16.91
C GLY A 586 23.64 -10.68 16.71
N GLU A 587 23.44 -11.65 15.83
CA GLU A 587 22.19 -12.43 15.78
C GLU A 587 22.14 -13.40 16.95
N GLN A 588 20.97 -13.57 17.56
CA GLN A 588 20.81 -14.37 18.77
C GLN A 588 19.45 -15.09 18.76
N GLY A 589 19.32 -16.07 19.65
CA GLY A 589 18.12 -16.88 19.80
C GLY A 589 18.15 -17.69 21.07
N SER A 590 17.14 -18.52 21.29
CA SER A 590 17.11 -19.56 22.31
C SER A 590 17.47 -20.92 21.74
N TRP A 591 18.04 -21.79 22.57
CA TRP A 591 18.30 -23.18 22.18
C TRP A 591 17.72 -24.16 23.19
N ASN A 592 17.38 -25.36 22.72
CA ASN A 592 16.93 -26.47 23.55
C ASN A 592 17.35 -27.81 22.92
N VAL A 593 17.49 -28.87 23.72
CA VAL A 593 17.75 -30.23 23.25
C VAL A 593 16.51 -31.09 23.51
N GLN A 594 16.08 -31.84 22.50
CA GLN A 594 14.92 -32.71 22.58
C GLN A 594 15.28 -34.11 22.06
N GLU A 595 14.68 -35.15 22.63
CA GLU A 595 14.69 -36.48 22.04
C GLU A 595 13.48 -36.68 21.14
N ARG A 596 13.71 -37.08 19.90
CA ARG A 596 12.65 -37.37 18.93
C ARG A 596 13.01 -38.61 18.14
N ASN A 597 12.13 -39.63 18.17
CA ASN A 597 12.32 -40.90 17.47
C ASN A 597 13.67 -41.60 17.77
N GLY A 598 14.13 -41.57 19.03
CA GLY A 598 15.38 -42.20 19.46
C GLY A 598 16.66 -41.45 19.03
N LYS A 599 16.52 -40.19 18.58
CA LYS A 599 17.63 -39.32 18.17
C LYS A 599 17.61 -38.03 18.99
N THR A 600 18.80 -37.58 19.40
CA THR A 600 18.99 -36.29 20.08
C THR A 600 19.01 -35.17 19.05
N VAL A 601 18.13 -34.18 19.23
CA VAL A 601 17.97 -33.02 18.33
C VAL A 601 18.25 -31.73 19.09
N LEU A 602 19.18 -30.93 18.60
CA LEU A 602 19.42 -29.56 19.05
C LEU A 602 18.52 -28.61 18.26
N ARG A 603 17.61 -27.93 18.95
CA ARG A 603 16.69 -26.94 18.40
C ARG A 603 17.22 -25.54 18.64
N LEU A 604 17.40 -24.77 17.57
CA LEU A 604 17.80 -23.36 17.59
C LEU A 604 16.62 -22.49 17.18
N GLU A 605 16.09 -21.74 18.13
CA GLU A 605 14.99 -20.79 17.94
C GLU A 605 15.58 -19.38 17.80
N TRP A 606 15.71 -18.91 16.57
CA TRP A 606 16.28 -17.60 16.29
C TRP A 606 15.30 -16.47 16.68
N ASP A 607 15.80 -15.37 17.27
CA ASP A 607 14.96 -14.21 17.61
C ASP A 607 14.40 -13.54 16.34
N ARG A 608 15.16 -13.61 15.24
CA ARG A 608 14.89 -12.93 13.94
C ARG A 608 14.57 -13.89 12.79
N TRP A 609 14.75 -15.20 12.97
CA TRP A 609 14.60 -16.22 11.92
C TRP A 609 13.71 -17.39 12.40
N PRO A 610 13.24 -18.27 11.51
CA PRO A 610 12.49 -19.46 11.89
C PRO A 610 13.33 -20.45 12.70
N THR A 611 12.66 -21.34 13.44
CA THR A 611 13.33 -22.38 14.20
C THR A 611 14.03 -23.39 13.29
N GLU A 612 15.25 -23.76 13.67
CA GLU A 612 16.06 -24.79 13.03
C GLU A 612 16.26 -25.97 13.97
N GLU A 613 16.26 -27.19 13.42
CA GLU A 613 16.49 -28.42 14.17
C GLU A 613 17.72 -29.15 13.61
N LEU A 614 18.62 -29.56 14.50
CA LEU A 614 19.89 -30.19 14.20
C LEU A 614 19.96 -31.56 14.84
N GLU A 615 20.10 -32.60 14.02
CA GLU A 615 20.27 -33.96 14.52
C GLU A 615 21.72 -34.23 14.94
N LEU A 616 21.93 -34.97 16.03
CA LEU A 616 23.24 -35.46 16.42
C LEU A 616 23.68 -36.62 15.49
N VAL A 617 24.79 -36.47 14.78
CA VAL A 617 25.21 -37.45 13.74
C VAL A 617 26.45 -38.27 14.13
N HIS A 618 27.26 -37.84 15.10
CA HIS A 618 28.38 -38.65 15.61
C HIS A 618 28.75 -38.31 17.07
N MET A 619 29.03 -39.35 17.86
CA MET A 619 29.81 -39.26 19.10
C MET A 619 31.23 -39.77 18.77
N ASP A 620 32.24 -38.91 18.88
CA ASP A 620 33.62 -39.38 18.74
C ASP A 620 34.01 -40.10 20.05
N GLN A 621 34.01 -41.43 20.03
CA GLN A 621 34.51 -42.25 21.14
C GLN A 621 36.03 -42.37 21.01
N ARG A 622 36.77 -41.41 21.59
CA ARG A 622 38.17 -41.66 21.95
C ARG A 622 38.41 -41.38 23.42
N ASP A 623 39.01 -42.38 24.03
CA ASP A 623 39.68 -42.47 25.33
C ASP A 623 38.97 -41.86 26.55
N PRO A 624 38.55 -42.66 27.55
CA PRO A 624 37.89 -42.17 28.76
C PRO A 624 38.78 -41.28 29.68
N CYS A 625 40.02 -40.98 29.29
CA CYS A 625 40.96 -40.17 30.05
C CYS A 625 41.42 -38.85 29.39
N ALA A 626 40.85 -38.41 28.25
CA ALA A 626 41.30 -37.17 27.59
C ALA A 626 40.15 -36.25 27.08
N SER A 627 39.88 -35.16 27.81
CA SER A 627 39.01 -34.01 27.43
C SER A 627 37.51 -34.32 27.22
N PRO A 628 36.58 -33.34 27.39
CA PRO A 628 35.14 -33.62 27.41
C PRO A 628 34.63 -34.21 26.10
N ARG A 629 33.61 -35.07 26.21
CA ARG A 629 32.99 -35.81 25.10
C ARG A 629 32.50 -34.82 24.04
N ARG A 630 32.87 -35.03 22.77
CA ARG A 630 32.62 -34.06 21.69
C ARG A 630 31.49 -34.53 20.79
N HIS A 631 30.47 -33.69 20.65
CA HIS A 631 29.27 -33.94 19.85
C HIS A 631 29.33 -33.18 18.52
N VAL A 632 29.09 -33.86 17.39
CA VAL A 632 28.97 -33.22 16.08
C VAL A 632 27.51 -33.28 15.63
N PHE A 633 26.87 -32.12 15.50
CA PHE A 633 25.49 -31.97 15.04
C PHE A 633 25.46 -31.63 13.54
N LYS A 634 24.67 -32.38 12.78
CA LYS A 634 24.50 -32.18 11.33
C LYS A 634 23.03 -32.41 10.97
N GLY A 635 22.34 -31.35 10.60
CA GLY A 635 20.89 -31.38 10.30
C GLY A 635 20.56 -30.91 8.89
N HIS A 636 19.44 -31.42 8.37
CA HIS A 636 18.74 -30.87 7.22
C HIS A 636 17.70 -29.88 7.75
N GLY A 637 17.78 -28.60 7.39
CA GLY A 637 16.85 -27.59 7.89
C GLY A 637 15.42 -27.84 7.41
N ASN A 638 14.51 -28.18 8.33
CA ASN A 638 13.07 -28.25 8.08
C ASN A 638 12.37 -27.24 9.00
N ILE A 639 11.70 -26.24 8.41
CA ILE A 639 10.92 -25.23 9.15
C ILE A 639 9.59 -25.86 9.54
N ILE A 640 9.32 -25.94 10.84
CA ILE A 640 8.06 -26.49 11.37
C ILE A 640 7.12 -25.33 11.66
N THR A 641 6.00 -25.23 10.93
CA THR A 641 4.85 -24.41 11.32
C THR A 641 3.85 -25.22 12.15
N ALA A 642 2.92 -24.54 12.85
CA ALA A 642 2.03 -25.11 13.86
C ALA A 642 1.21 -26.36 13.44
N ASN A 643 1.12 -26.67 12.14
CA ASN A 643 0.39 -27.82 11.61
C ASN A 643 1.31 -28.99 11.18
N SER A 644 2.57 -29.03 11.62
CA SER A 644 3.54 -30.07 11.22
C SER A 644 3.78 -30.19 9.71
N ASN A 645 3.45 -29.14 8.94
CA ASN A 645 3.83 -29.01 7.54
C ASN A 645 5.13 -28.22 7.42
N THR A 646 6.10 -28.80 6.73
CA THR A 646 7.35 -28.15 6.31
C THR A 646 7.05 -27.13 5.23
N ILE A 647 7.28 -25.85 5.50
CA ILE A 647 7.21 -24.77 4.51
C ILE A 647 8.66 -24.34 4.21
N PRO A 648 9.12 -24.31 2.95
CA PRO A 648 10.44 -23.79 2.63
C PRO A 648 10.53 -22.29 2.98
N PHE A 649 11.69 -21.88 3.47
CA PHE A 649 12.03 -20.47 3.67
C PHE A 649 11.78 -19.71 2.36
N PRO A 650 11.25 -18.46 2.38
CA PRO A 650 11.05 -17.71 1.15
C PRO A 650 12.43 -17.23 0.66
N ASP A 651 13.14 -18.11 -0.05
CA ASP A 651 14.19 -17.84 -1.06
C ASP A 651 14.98 -19.11 -1.44
N LEU A 652 14.30 -20.24 -1.72
CA LEU A 652 14.99 -21.41 -2.29
C LEU A 652 14.23 -22.03 -3.47
N ILE A 653 15.00 -22.24 -4.55
CA ILE A 653 14.67 -23.09 -5.69
C ILE A 653 14.10 -24.43 -5.16
N PRO A 654 12.91 -24.87 -5.61
CA PRO A 654 12.31 -26.12 -5.14
C PRO A 654 13.28 -27.30 -5.33
N GLY A 655 13.67 -27.95 -4.22
CA GLY A 655 14.55 -29.14 -4.22
C GLY A 655 15.96 -28.95 -3.65
N SER A 656 16.29 -27.80 -3.08
CA SER A 656 17.59 -27.60 -2.40
C SER A 656 17.48 -27.86 -0.89
N HIS A 657 18.18 -28.88 -0.40
CA HIS A 657 18.34 -29.12 1.03
C HIS A 657 19.49 -28.27 1.57
N SER A 658 19.18 -27.36 2.47
CA SER A 658 20.19 -26.59 3.21
C SER A 658 20.77 -27.43 4.35
N THR A 659 22.08 -27.63 4.34
CA THR A 659 22.79 -28.36 5.40
C THR A 659 23.33 -27.38 6.42
N PHE A 660 22.95 -27.53 7.69
CA PHE A 660 23.51 -26.76 8.80
C PHE A 660 24.40 -27.68 9.65
N THR A 661 25.65 -27.27 9.87
CA THR A 661 26.64 -28.07 10.61
C THR A 661 27.28 -27.22 11.69
N LEU A 662 27.25 -27.71 12.93
CA LEU A 662 28.00 -27.15 14.06
C LEU A 662 29.21 -28.01 14.35
N ARG A 663 30.38 -27.40 14.51
CA ARG A 663 31.62 -28.06 14.89
C ARG A 663 32.33 -27.29 15.99
N PRO A 664 33.06 -27.95 16.90
CA PRO A 664 33.88 -27.23 17.87
C PRO A 664 34.88 -26.31 17.16
N LYS A 665 35.01 -25.08 17.66
CA LYS A 665 35.92 -24.07 17.11
C LYS A 665 37.36 -24.62 17.05
N GLY A 666 37.96 -24.65 15.85
CA GLY A 666 39.35 -25.08 15.65
C GLY A 666 39.59 -26.57 15.30
N SER A 667 38.57 -27.32 14.86
CA SER A 667 38.73 -28.69 14.33
C SER A 667 39.30 -28.72 12.89
N LEU A 668 40.32 -29.54 12.62
CA LEU A 668 41.10 -29.58 11.36
C LEU A 668 40.54 -30.58 10.29
N ILE A 669 40.41 -30.08 9.04
CA ILE A 669 40.37 -30.74 7.68
C ILE A 669 39.02 -30.94 6.92
N SER A 670 39.09 -30.66 5.59
CA SER A 670 38.11 -30.54 4.47
C SER A 670 37.87 -31.85 3.65
N PRO A 671 36.88 -31.96 2.73
CA PRO A 671 37.21 -31.82 1.28
C PRO A 671 36.15 -31.16 0.33
N ASN A 672 36.69 -30.34 -0.61
CA ASN A 672 36.43 -30.09 -2.06
C ASN A 672 35.01 -30.03 -2.68
N VAL A 673 34.68 -28.92 -3.40
CA VAL A 673 34.80 -28.70 -4.87
C VAL A 673 34.79 -27.16 -5.16
N SER A 674 35.68 -26.69 -6.03
CA SER A 674 35.94 -25.28 -6.42
C SER A 674 34.89 -24.67 -7.38
N PRO A 675 34.89 -23.33 -7.51
CA PRO A 675 35.04 -22.74 -8.84
C PRO A 675 36.16 -21.68 -8.93
N MET A 676 36.65 -21.52 -10.16
CA MET A 676 37.86 -20.81 -10.62
C MET A 676 37.99 -19.31 -10.27
N PRO A 677 39.21 -18.75 -10.34
CA PRO A 677 39.57 -17.45 -9.77
C PRO A 677 39.29 -16.24 -10.69
N SER A 678 39.05 -15.09 -10.07
CA SER A 678 38.94 -13.75 -10.69
C SER A 678 40.29 -13.25 -11.23
N PRO A 679 40.34 -12.51 -12.35
CA PRO A 679 41.58 -11.92 -12.82
C PRO A 679 41.96 -10.66 -12.01
N SER A 680 43.26 -10.61 -11.74
CA SER A 680 44.06 -9.65 -11.00
C SER A 680 44.01 -8.20 -11.49
N LYS A 681 44.09 -7.25 -10.54
CA LYS A 681 44.67 -5.90 -10.78
C LYS A 681 46.17 -6.01 -11.07
N PRO A 682 46.75 -5.15 -11.92
CA PRO A 682 48.16 -4.81 -11.84
C PRO A 682 48.36 -3.40 -11.25
N ALA A 683 49.42 -3.27 -10.45
CA ALA A 683 49.94 -1.99 -9.99
C ALA A 683 51.21 -1.61 -10.78
N ALA A 684 51.40 -0.29 -10.91
CA ALA A 684 52.64 0.47 -11.05
C ALA A 684 53.24 0.76 -12.46
N THR A 685 53.27 2.08 -12.71
CA THR A 685 54.34 2.90 -13.31
C THR A 685 54.65 2.83 -14.81
N SER A 686 54.35 3.93 -15.55
CA SER A 686 55.34 4.98 -15.85
C SER A 686 54.84 6.05 -16.84
N ARG A 687 55.19 7.31 -16.51
CA ARG A 687 55.60 8.44 -17.39
C ARG A 687 54.63 9.14 -18.37
N ILE A 688 54.47 10.45 -18.08
CA ILE A 688 54.59 11.63 -18.97
C ILE A 688 53.42 11.90 -19.94
N SER A 689 52.62 12.96 -19.70
CA SER A 689 52.86 14.28 -20.31
C SER A 689 51.85 15.34 -19.82
N GLN A 690 52.34 16.58 -19.80
CA GLN A 690 51.62 17.81 -19.47
C GLN A 690 50.52 18.11 -20.50
N ARG A 691 49.38 18.69 -20.07
CA ARG A 691 49.02 20.07 -20.45
C ARG A 691 47.74 20.58 -19.76
N LYS A 692 47.84 21.88 -19.53
CA LYS A 692 46.97 22.87 -18.90
C LYS A 692 45.83 23.30 -19.87
N ILE A 693 44.77 23.90 -19.29
CA ILE A 693 43.80 24.86 -19.91
C ILE A 693 42.73 24.15 -20.77
N GLN A 694 41.42 24.33 -20.59
CA GLN A 694 40.63 25.53 -20.29
C GLN A 694 39.32 25.16 -19.58
#